data_AF-A0A168FP18-F1
#
_entry.id   AF-A0A168FP18-F1
#
_cell.length_a   1.000
_cell.length_b   1.000
_cell.length_c   1.000
_cell.angle_alpha   90.00
_cell.angle_beta   90.00
_cell.angle_gamma   90.00
#
_symmetry.space_group_name_H-M   'P 1'
#
loop_
_entity.id
_entity.type
_entity.pdbx_description
1 polymer ?
#
loop_
_entity_poly.entity_id
_entity_poly.type
_entity_poly.pdbx_seq_one_letter_code
_entity_poly.pdbx_strand_id
1 'polypeptide(L)'
;MSSDQELGATAQTCGHEFVWTAQHPQIQDIRKMLHTYDELANDALARIDVLSPPTEKAPGGCPMQKRDLYALLERYSESDQTIGKLWNQVTEVPDWVDWEQIRRGQKFVYQYHAQIQLCVKYPSVALLNTTSLWGLTIAKLLFTSLLGGMGAWRIVETLSRTGGFGVNVCRRRLLETLLHFVQVVESLDSVKPHGTGFASSVRVRLLHANVRRRIMRLEKQRQGYYDTEQWGVPINDLHQVATIMAYSASLVFLSLPRVGIFCTEQQIADYLALWRWVGYIMGTPVDWMATPAAAKATMEAVLVSEVKPSKNSQIIANNIITAQTNFPPLFASRQFLAALAYRLNGEELAAALNIEAPNLDLRLATSAVAGEERQGTLLTPFSISRFIQYSHNMVTNRKFGGLDDATIFELQYIPEIERLENVSIADLVQGSWKHFKLLATFRNITLFIITYLVLVRLLRYRRESSLRAKFGYFDRESLTSMTNTEAQKILHILGSYEFPLMQRLSVEFGLFKTYGIETISKLLVATRQLSDATNSPKRYEDTTVLIREFTNNPPTSSRTVRSISRMNFLHSRYRKSGQITNEDMLYTLSVFVTEPSRFARLYDWRPLNEMENCALGVFWKAIGDAMGIEYVGHLARADKGWRDGLEFAEDIAVWAKAYEIKHMKPSKVCSKPADALIPMMTQLVPAALKPVAAECIIALMGERVRDACMLPEPRSWAIALTHTVLSIRGMVVRHLALPRLWPVKHIANKPNQLGRLNLPSAQGNHPFYVKPTLWNRWGFGAWAVWLLGGKLPGDDAGRLFPEGYLFEEIGPNAQKNLGKDEMATDAEKMLRSGRGGCPFR
;
A
#
# COMPACT_ATOMS: atom_id res chain seq x y z
N MET A 1 -27.96 -24.78 -46.90
CA MET A 1 -27.28 -23.78 -46.05
C MET A 1 -28.26 -22.63 -45.88
N SER A 2 -28.53 -22.14 -44.66
CA SER A 2 -29.07 -20.78 -44.57
C SER A 2 -28.02 -19.85 -45.17
N SER A 3 -28.42 -18.73 -45.75
CA SER A 3 -27.53 -17.73 -46.34
C SER A 3 -26.44 -17.20 -45.40
N ASP A 4 -26.45 -17.60 -44.12
CA ASP A 4 -25.77 -16.93 -43.02
C ASP A 4 -24.52 -17.68 -42.51
N GLN A 5 -24.22 -18.88 -43.05
CA GLN A 5 -23.00 -19.67 -42.74
C GLN A 5 -22.17 -20.00 -43.99
N GLU A 6 -22.03 -19.04 -44.91
CA GLU A 6 -21.16 -19.21 -46.08
C GLU A 6 -19.68 -19.24 -45.66
N LEU A 7 -18.90 -20.22 -46.17
CA LEU A 7 -17.48 -20.34 -45.84
C LEU A 7 -16.72 -19.08 -46.28
N GLY A 8 -15.94 -18.50 -45.37
CA GLY A 8 -15.23 -17.24 -45.63
C GLY A 8 -16.07 -15.97 -45.39
N ALA A 9 -17.37 -16.10 -45.10
CA ALA A 9 -18.18 -14.95 -44.68
C ALA A 9 -17.88 -14.57 -43.23
N THR A 10 -17.86 -13.26 -42.97
CA THR A 10 -17.72 -12.69 -41.63
C THR A 10 -19.05 -12.73 -40.88
N ALA A 11 -19.04 -13.21 -39.64
CA ALA A 11 -20.16 -13.14 -38.72
C ALA A 11 -19.79 -12.32 -37.48
N GLN A 12 -20.79 -11.67 -36.90
CA GLN A 12 -20.65 -10.88 -35.68
C GLN A 12 -21.75 -11.25 -34.69
N THR A 13 -21.37 -11.47 -33.44
CA THR A 13 -22.32 -11.68 -32.34
C THR A 13 -21.76 -11.09 -31.05
N CYS A 14 -22.50 -10.18 -30.41
CA CYS A 14 -22.12 -9.58 -29.13
C CYS A 14 -20.72 -8.95 -29.13
N GLY A 15 -20.39 -8.21 -30.19
CA GLY A 15 -19.08 -7.59 -30.38
C GLY A 15 -17.90 -8.57 -30.57
N HIS A 16 -18.16 -9.84 -30.88
CA HIS A 16 -17.16 -10.81 -31.34
C HIS A 16 -17.31 -11.03 -32.84
N GLU A 17 -16.25 -10.74 -33.60
CA GLU A 17 -16.20 -10.89 -35.05
C GLU A 17 -15.33 -12.10 -35.41
N PHE A 18 -15.82 -12.97 -36.29
CA PHE A 18 -15.11 -14.15 -36.75
C PHE A 18 -15.50 -14.52 -38.18
N VAL A 19 -14.76 -15.45 -38.79
CA VAL A 19 -14.99 -15.93 -40.15
C VAL A 19 -15.42 -17.39 -40.09
N TRP A 20 -16.49 -17.73 -40.81
CA TRP A 20 -16.94 -19.12 -40.92
C TRP A 20 -15.89 -19.99 -41.63
N THR A 21 -15.55 -21.11 -40.99
CA THR A 21 -14.58 -22.10 -41.52
C THR A 21 -15.19 -23.50 -41.57
N ALA A 22 -14.54 -24.42 -42.28
CA ALA A 22 -14.96 -25.83 -42.34
C ALA A 22 -14.95 -26.55 -40.97
N GLN A 23 -14.29 -25.98 -39.95
CA GLN A 23 -14.28 -26.52 -38.59
C GLN A 23 -15.55 -26.15 -37.79
N HIS A 24 -16.35 -25.20 -38.27
CA HIS A 24 -17.58 -24.79 -37.59
C HIS A 24 -18.69 -25.82 -37.82
N PRO A 25 -19.36 -26.29 -36.75
CA PRO A 25 -20.56 -27.10 -36.91
C PRO A 25 -21.67 -26.28 -37.56
N GLN A 26 -22.49 -26.93 -38.38
CA GLN A 26 -23.67 -26.29 -38.95
C GLN A 26 -24.69 -26.02 -37.82
N ILE A 27 -25.28 -24.84 -37.81
CA ILE A 27 -26.25 -24.43 -36.76
C ILE A 27 -27.43 -25.41 -36.69
N GLN A 28 -27.85 -25.96 -37.83
CA GLN A 28 -28.91 -26.97 -37.88
C GLN A 28 -28.55 -28.25 -37.10
N ASP A 29 -27.27 -28.65 -37.11
CA ASP A 29 -26.81 -29.84 -36.40
C ASP A 29 -26.71 -29.58 -34.91
N ILE A 30 -26.27 -28.38 -34.52
CA ILE A 30 -26.28 -27.93 -33.12
C ILE A 30 -27.70 -27.92 -32.56
N ARG A 31 -28.69 -27.47 -33.35
CA ARG A 31 -30.10 -27.43 -32.93
C ARG A 31 -30.73 -28.80 -32.72
N LYS A 32 -30.18 -29.88 -33.27
CA LYS A 32 -30.65 -31.25 -32.96
C LYS A 32 -30.52 -31.56 -31.48
N MET A 33 -29.50 -30.98 -30.82
CA MET A 33 -29.28 -31.12 -29.38
C MET A 33 -30.34 -30.43 -28.51
N LEU A 34 -31.29 -29.69 -29.08
CA LEU A 34 -32.47 -29.19 -28.35
C LEU A 34 -33.40 -30.33 -27.91
N HIS A 35 -33.33 -31.47 -28.59
CA HIS A 35 -34.25 -32.59 -28.39
C HIS A 35 -33.58 -33.81 -27.74
N THR A 36 -32.27 -33.75 -27.51
CA THR A 36 -31.53 -34.78 -26.76
C THR A 36 -31.19 -34.27 -25.37
N TYR A 37 -31.12 -35.19 -24.41
CA TYR A 37 -30.81 -34.88 -23.02
C TYR A 37 -30.30 -36.14 -22.31
N ASP A 38 -29.79 -35.95 -21.09
CA ASP A 38 -29.33 -37.03 -20.23
C ASP A 38 -30.48 -37.90 -19.70
N GLU A 39 -30.83 -38.92 -20.48
CA GLU A 39 -31.84 -39.94 -20.14
C GLU A 39 -31.38 -40.82 -18.97
N LEU A 40 -30.08 -41.15 -18.91
CA LEU A 40 -29.55 -42.02 -17.86
C LEU A 40 -29.71 -41.40 -16.47
N ALA A 41 -29.39 -40.11 -16.30
CA ALA A 41 -29.65 -39.41 -15.04
C ALA A 41 -31.13 -39.27 -14.72
N ASN A 42 -31.97 -39.11 -15.74
CA ASN A 42 -33.42 -39.04 -15.59
C ASN A 42 -34.00 -40.35 -15.04
N ASP A 43 -33.57 -41.48 -15.62
CA ASP A 43 -34.03 -42.82 -15.25
C ASP A 43 -33.48 -43.25 -13.89
N ALA A 44 -32.20 -43.00 -13.62
CA ALA A 44 -31.60 -43.25 -12.32
C ALA A 44 -32.31 -42.47 -11.21
N LEU A 45 -32.64 -41.18 -11.44
CA LEU A 45 -33.39 -40.40 -10.47
C LEU A 45 -34.81 -40.95 -10.25
N ALA A 46 -35.47 -41.46 -11.29
CA ALA A 46 -36.77 -42.12 -11.16
C ALA A 46 -36.67 -43.39 -10.28
N ARG A 47 -35.60 -44.18 -10.43
CA ARG A 47 -35.33 -45.35 -9.56
C ARG A 47 -35.04 -44.92 -8.12
N ILE A 48 -34.24 -43.88 -7.91
CA ILE A 48 -33.96 -43.33 -6.57
C ILE A 48 -35.25 -42.85 -5.90
N ASP A 49 -36.20 -42.25 -6.63
CA ASP A 49 -37.51 -41.85 -6.10
C ASP A 49 -38.39 -43.04 -5.70
N VAL A 50 -38.24 -44.21 -6.32
CA VAL A 50 -38.93 -45.43 -5.90
C VAL A 50 -38.30 -46.02 -4.64
N LEU A 51 -36.97 -46.09 -4.59
CA LEU A 51 -36.21 -46.70 -3.48
C LEU A 51 -36.14 -45.80 -2.23
N SER A 52 -36.23 -44.49 -2.42
CA SER A 52 -36.21 -43.48 -1.36
C SER A 52 -37.19 -42.35 -1.73
N PRO A 53 -38.50 -42.53 -1.53
CA PRO A 53 -39.52 -41.56 -1.91
C PRO A 53 -39.29 -40.17 -1.31
N PRO A 54 -39.53 -39.08 -2.08
CA PRO A 54 -39.50 -37.73 -1.54
C PRO A 54 -40.71 -37.52 -0.60
N THR A 55 -40.47 -37.26 0.69
CA THR A 55 -41.55 -36.93 1.65
C THR A 55 -42.03 -35.48 1.47
N GLU A 56 -43.33 -35.28 1.25
CA GLU A 56 -43.89 -33.93 1.02
C GLU A 56 -44.25 -33.14 2.32
N LYS A 57 -44.34 -33.76 3.51
CA LYS A 57 -44.52 -33.05 4.81
C LYS A 57 -43.95 -33.84 5.99
N ALA A 58 -43.29 -33.16 6.94
CA ALA A 58 -43.01 -33.72 8.28
C ALA A 58 -44.22 -33.46 9.21
N PRO A 59 -44.77 -34.47 9.91
CA PRO A 59 -45.71 -34.23 11.00
C PRO A 59 -44.94 -33.59 12.17
N GLY A 60 -45.41 -32.44 12.68
CA GLY A 60 -44.98 -31.94 13.99
C GLY A 60 -43.81 -30.94 14.03
N GLY A 61 -43.51 -30.21 12.95
CA GLY A 61 -42.63 -29.03 13.04
C GLY A 61 -41.13 -29.32 13.30
N CYS A 62 -40.67 -30.57 13.15
CA CYS A 62 -39.24 -30.87 13.09
C CYS A 62 -38.62 -30.46 11.73
N PRO A 63 -37.36 -29.99 11.70
CA PRO A 63 -36.67 -29.69 10.46
C PRO A 63 -36.53 -30.94 9.58
N MET A 64 -36.80 -30.79 8.27
CA MET A 64 -36.71 -31.87 7.28
C MET A 64 -35.34 -32.55 7.28
N GLN A 65 -35.31 -33.88 7.22
CA GLN A 65 -34.09 -34.62 6.94
C GLN A 65 -33.76 -34.46 5.46
N LYS A 66 -32.66 -33.77 5.16
CA LYS A 66 -32.23 -33.39 3.81
C LYS A 66 -31.81 -34.62 2.98
N ARG A 67 -32.33 -34.75 1.74
CA ARG A 67 -32.08 -35.91 0.87
C ARG A 67 -30.86 -35.65 -0.03
N ASP A 68 -29.70 -36.17 0.35
CA ASP A 68 -28.49 -36.08 -0.47
C ASP A 68 -28.52 -37.10 -1.62
N LEU A 69 -28.80 -36.62 -2.83
CA LEU A 69 -28.92 -37.47 -4.02
C LEU A 69 -27.60 -38.17 -4.40
N TYR A 70 -26.44 -37.59 -4.10
CA TYR A 70 -25.15 -38.25 -4.34
C TYR A 70 -24.98 -39.47 -3.44
N ALA A 71 -25.26 -39.30 -2.14
CA ALA A 71 -25.16 -40.40 -1.18
C ALA A 71 -26.14 -41.54 -1.48
N LEU A 72 -27.33 -41.21 -2.02
CA LEU A 72 -28.28 -42.23 -2.48
C LEU A 72 -27.83 -42.93 -3.76
N LEU A 73 -27.24 -42.20 -4.71
CA LEU A 73 -26.67 -42.78 -5.92
C LEU A 73 -25.57 -43.79 -5.57
N GLU A 74 -24.65 -43.40 -4.67
CA GLU A 74 -23.58 -44.26 -4.18
C GLU A 74 -24.12 -45.49 -3.45
N ARG A 75 -25.05 -45.29 -2.51
CA ARG A 75 -25.65 -46.37 -1.70
C ARG A 75 -26.33 -47.45 -2.55
N TYR A 76 -27.05 -47.05 -3.59
CA TYR A 76 -27.83 -47.98 -4.42
C TYR A 76 -27.11 -48.43 -5.69
N SER A 77 -25.85 -48.01 -5.90
CA SER A 77 -25.06 -48.32 -7.10
C SER A 77 -24.90 -49.83 -7.35
N GLU A 78 -24.74 -50.63 -6.29
CA GLU A 78 -24.61 -52.09 -6.41
C GLU A 78 -25.96 -52.84 -6.47
N SER A 79 -27.05 -52.21 -6.03
CA SER A 79 -28.34 -52.89 -5.81
C SER A 79 -29.41 -52.59 -6.87
N ASP A 80 -29.27 -51.52 -7.66
CA ASP A 80 -30.16 -51.21 -8.78
C ASP A 80 -29.35 -51.02 -10.07
N GLN A 81 -29.73 -51.75 -11.13
CA GLN A 81 -28.97 -51.79 -12.38
C GLN A 81 -28.85 -50.41 -13.06
N THR A 82 -29.88 -49.58 -13.03
CA THR A 82 -29.88 -48.27 -13.70
C THR A 82 -29.07 -47.26 -12.89
N ILE A 83 -29.18 -47.29 -11.57
CA ILE A 83 -28.36 -46.49 -10.66
C ILE A 83 -26.87 -46.87 -10.81
N GLY A 84 -26.56 -48.16 -10.85
CA GLY A 84 -25.21 -48.68 -11.07
C GLY A 84 -24.62 -48.27 -12.41
N LYS A 85 -25.41 -48.25 -13.49
CA LYS A 85 -24.97 -47.73 -14.80
C LYS A 85 -24.56 -46.27 -14.73
N LEU A 86 -25.35 -45.42 -14.08
CA LEU A 86 -25.00 -44.01 -13.91
C LEU A 86 -23.76 -43.84 -13.03
N TRP A 87 -23.69 -44.58 -11.92
CA TRP A 87 -22.54 -44.56 -11.02
C TRP A 87 -21.23 -44.96 -11.73
N ASN A 88 -21.27 -46.03 -12.51
CA ASN A 88 -20.12 -46.47 -13.31
C ASN A 88 -19.72 -45.40 -14.32
N GLN A 89 -20.67 -44.79 -15.04
CA GLN A 89 -20.35 -43.73 -16.01
C GLN A 89 -19.65 -42.54 -15.36
N VAL A 90 -20.09 -42.10 -14.18
CA VAL A 90 -19.46 -40.93 -13.52
C VAL A 90 -18.14 -41.29 -12.84
N THR A 91 -17.95 -42.52 -12.38
CA THR A 91 -16.70 -42.95 -11.72
C THR A 91 -15.63 -43.45 -12.69
N GLU A 92 -16.01 -43.86 -13.90
CA GLU A 92 -15.10 -44.25 -14.96
C GLU A 92 -14.28 -43.03 -15.45
N VAL A 93 -12.98 -43.25 -15.61
CA VAL A 93 -12.03 -42.24 -16.09
C VAL A 93 -11.69 -42.56 -17.55
N PRO A 94 -12.17 -41.78 -18.53
CA PRO A 94 -11.89 -42.02 -19.94
C PRO A 94 -10.40 -41.89 -20.28
N ASP A 95 -9.96 -42.59 -21.33
CA ASP A 95 -8.56 -42.61 -21.79
C ASP A 95 -8.00 -41.23 -22.17
N TRP A 96 -8.87 -40.28 -22.54
CA TRP A 96 -8.48 -38.91 -22.87
C TRP A 96 -8.19 -38.02 -21.65
N VAL A 97 -8.42 -38.51 -20.44
CA VAL A 97 -8.19 -37.74 -19.20
C VAL A 97 -6.72 -37.79 -18.80
N ASP A 98 -6.04 -36.65 -18.93
CA ASP A 98 -4.71 -36.41 -18.34
C ASP A 98 -4.87 -35.57 -17.05
N TRP A 99 -4.64 -36.21 -15.88
CA TRP A 99 -4.72 -35.54 -14.59
C TRP A 99 -3.70 -34.41 -14.42
N GLU A 100 -2.52 -34.52 -15.03
CA GLU A 100 -1.53 -33.43 -15.00
C GLU A 100 -1.97 -32.25 -15.88
N GLN A 101 -2.65 -32.51 -16.98
CA GLN A 101 -3.30 -31.48 -17.80
C GLN A 101 -4.40 -30.76 -17.01
N ILE A 102 -5.27 -31.50 -16.33
CA ILE A 102 -6.33 -30.94 -15.47
C ILE A 102 -5.72 -30.12 -14.33
N ARG A 103 -4.63 -30.58 -13.70
CA ARG A 103 -3.91 -29.84 -12.65
C ARG A 103 -3.40 -28.50 -13.16
N ARG A 104 -2.85 -28.46 -14.39
CA ARG A 104 -2.45 -27.21 -15.03
C ARG A 104 -3.65 -26.31 -15.35
N GLY A 105 -4.79 -26.89 -15.73
CA GLY A 105 -6.07 -26.18 -15.88
C GLY A 105 -6.58 -25.55 -14.58
N GLN A 106 -6.47 -26.24 -13.44
CA GLN A 106 -6.76 -25.66 -12.12
C GLN A 106 -5.76 -24.55 -11.79
N LYS A 107 -4.48 -24.74 -12.09
CA LYS A 107 -3.44 -23.71 -11.92
C LYS A 107 -3.71 -22.47 -12.76
N PHE A 108 -4.25 -22.61 -13.97
CA PHE A 108 -4.66 -21.49 -14.82
C PHE A 108 -5.68 -20.60 -14.09
N VAL A 109 -6.67 -21.19 -13.42
CA VAL A 109 -7.66 -20.45 -12.61
C VAL A 109 -6.97 -19.65 -11.51
N TYR A 110 -5.95 -20.21 -10.85
CA TYR A 110 -5.19 -19.50 -9.84
C TYR A 110 -4.26 -18.43 -10.39
N GLN A 111 -3.66 -18.66 -11.55
CA GLN A 111 -2.77 -17.68 -12.19
C GLN A 111 -3.55 -16.44 -12.62
N TYR A 112 -4.77 -16.61 -13.09
CA TYR A 112 -5.67 -15.54 -13.50
C TYR A 112 -6.78 -15.28 -12.46
N HIS A 113 -6.53 -15.60 -11.19
CA HIS A 113 -7.57 -15.56 -10.14
C HIS A 113 -8.17 -14.17 -9.91
N ALA A 114 -7.38 -13.10 -10.08
CA ALA A 114 -7.85 -11.72 -10.00
C ALA A 114 -8.86 -11.44 -11.11
N GLN A 115 -8.69 -12.05 -12.28
CA GLN A 115 -9.53 -11.84 -13.46
C GLN A 115 -10.69 -12.84 -13.54
N ILE A 116 -10.55 -14.02 -12.93
CA ILE A 116 -11.55 -15.10 -12.97
C ILE A 116 -12.45 -15.05 -11.72
N GLN A 117 -11.92 -15.13 -10.50
CA GLN A 117 -12.75 -15.33 -9.29
C GLN A 117 -12.88 -14.11 -8.36
N LEU A 118 -12.04 -13.08 -8.52
CA LEU A 118 -12.11 -11.83 -7.78
C LEU A 118 -12.17 -12.04 -6.24
N CYS A 119 -11.03 -12.39 -5.63
CA CYS A 119 -10.82 -12.36 -4.17
C CYS A 119 -9.66 -11.43 -3.78
N VAL A 120 -9.90 -10.69 -2.69
CA VAL A 120 -9.04 -9.68 -2.05
C VAL A 120 -7.64 -10.21 -1.74
N LYS A 121 -6.59 -9.47 -2.11
CA LYS A 121 -5.24 -9.62 -1.52
C LYS A 121 -5.34 -9.24 -0.02
N TYR A 122 -5.09 -10.20 0.87
CA TYR A 122 -5.09 -9.97 2.33
C TYR A 122 -3.74 -9.38 2.85
N PRO A 123 -3.75 -8.76 4.06
CA PRO A 123 -2.69 -7.93 4.61
C PRO A 123 -1.62 -8.80 5.27
N SER A 124 -0.37 -8.62 4.86
CA SER A 124 0.78 -9.13 5.61
C SER A 124 1.98 -8.20 5.50
N VAL A 125 1.74 -6.89 5.69
CA VAL A 125 2.77 -5.97 6.22
C VAL A 125 2.07 -4.77 6.88
N ALA A 126 2.16 -4.71 8.20
CA ALA A 126 1.48 -3.75 9.06
C ALA A 126 2.16 -2.37 9.13
N LEU A 127 2.57 -1.76 8.01
CA LEU A 127 3.34 -0.49 8.07
C LEU A 127 3.05 0.61 7.05
N LEU A 128 2.04 0.49 6.17
CA LEU A 128 1.60 1.60 5.31
C LEU A 128 0.08 1.69 5.23
N ASN A 129 -0.50 2.65 5.96
CA ASN A 129 -1.91 3.02 5.91
C ASN A 129 -2.23 3.83 4.64
N THR A 130 -2.46 3.16 3.52
CA THR A 130 -3.24 3.70 2.38
C THR A 130 -4.51 2.89 2.20
N THR A 131 -5.45 3.08 3.12
CA THR A 131 -6.80 2.51 3.10
C THR A 131 -7.71 3.33 2.19
N SER A 132 -7.77 3.01 0.89
CA SER A 132 -8.92 3.42 0.04
C SER A 132 -9.07 2.74 -1.33
N LEU A 133 -8.15 1.85 -1.77
CA LEU A 133 -8.33 1.09 -3.03
C LEU A 133 -8.42 -0.45 -2.85
N TRP A 134 -8.28 -0.94 -1.62
CA TRP A 134 -8.07 -2.38 -1.33
C TRP A 134 -9.35 -3.20 -1.13
N GLY A 135 -10.52 -2.63 -1.42
CA GLY A 135 -11.83 -3.24 -1.16
C GLY A 135 -12.79 -3.07 -2.33
N LEU A 136 -12.36 -3.41 -3.55
CA LEU A 136 -13.15 -3.27 -4.79
C LEU A 136 -12.98 -4.54 -5.64
N THR A 137 -13.54 -5.67 -5.20
CA THR A 137 -13.19 -6.99 -5.77
C THR A 137 -14.28 -8.06 -5.46
N ILE A 138 -15.39 -8.13 -6.24
CA ILE A 138 -16.39 -9.23 -6.30
C ILE A 138 -16.89 -9.47 -7.75
N ALA A 139 -16.74 -10.73 -8.19
CA ALA A 139 -17.43 -11.38 -9.30
C ALA A 139 -17.20 -10.92 -10.76
N LYS A 140 -16.06 -11.31 -11.37
CA LYS A 140 -15.93 -11.29 -12.85
C LYS A 140 -16.52 -12.53 -13.51
N LEU A 141 -16.35 -13.73 -12.93
CA LEU A 141 -16.98 -14.96 -13.45
C LEU A 141 -18.52 -14.88 -13.44
N LEU A 142 -19.16 -14.46 -12.35
CA LEU A 142 -20.64 -14.36 -12.30
C LEU A 142 -21.17 -13.28 -13.27
N PHE A 143 -20.36 -12.28 -13.65
CA PHE A 143 -20.78 -11.28 -14.62
C PHE A 143 -20.46 -11.69 -16.06
N THR A 144 -19.41 -12.45 -16.34
CA THR A 144 -19.05 -12.92 -17.69
C THR A 144 -19.82 -14.16 -18.11
N SER A 145 -19.73 -15.25 -17.34
CA SER A 145 -20.35 -16.53 -17.71
C SER A 145 -21.83 -16.58 -17.34
N LEU A 146 -22.20 -16.14 -16.14
CA LEU A 146 -23.58 -16.25 -15.67
C LEU A 146 -24.48 -15.10 -16.15
N LEU A 147 -24.11 -13.83 -15.92
CA LEU A 147 -24.90 -12.70 -16.43
C LEU A 147 -24.84 -12.63 -17.96
N GLY A 148 -23.67 -12.84 -18.57
CA GLY A 148 -23.55 -12.98 -20.04
C GLY A 148 -24.35 -14.16 -20.60
N GLY A 149 -24.39 -15.27 -19.87
CA GLY A 149 -25.21 -16.45 -20.21
C GLY A 149 -26.72 -16.17 -20.26
N MET A 150 -27.20 -15.09 -19.63
CA MET A 150 -28.61 -14.67 -19.77
C MET A 150 -28.95 -14.21 -21.18
N GLY A 151 -27.97 -14.03 -22.07
CA GLY A 151 -28.21 -13.82 -23.50
C GLY A 151 -28.82 -15.05 -24.20
N ALA A 152 -28.64 -16.26 -23.66
CA ALA A 152 -29.19 -17.49 -24.22
C ALA A 152 -30.67 -17.66 -23.86
N TRP A 153 -31.56 -17.17 -24.72
CA TRP A 153 -33.00 -17.08 -24.43
C TRP A 153 -33.68 -18.40 -24.06
N ARG A 154 -33.35 -19.52 -24.72
CA ARG A 154 -33.96 -20.82 -24.40
C ARG A 154 -33.54 -21.36 -23.03
N ILE A 155 -32.29 -21.11 -22.63
CA ILE A 155 -31.80 -21.44 -21.28
C ILE A 155 -32.57 -20.61 -20.26
N VAL A 156 -32.69 -19.30 -20.51
CA VAL A 156 -33.42 -18.37 -19.65
C VAL A 156 -34.89 -18.79 -19.44
N GLU A 157 -35.56 -19.31 -20.46
CA GLU A 157 -36.93 -19.83 -20.31
C GLU A 157 -36.99 -21.02 -19.35
N THR A 158 -35.98 -21.88 -19.35
CA THR A 158 -35.90 -22.95 -18.35
C THR A 158 -35.65 -22.38 -16.95
N LEU A 159 -34.75 -21.40 -16.82
CA LEU A 159 -34.40 -20.80 -15.53
C LEU A 159 -35.55 -20.01 -14.90
N SER A 160 -36.31 -19.25 -15.69
CA SER A 160 -37.43 -18.42 -15.22
C SER A 160 -38.50 -19.25 -14.49
N ARG A 161 -38.68 -20.51 -14.91
CA ARG A 161 -39.66 -21.45 -14.35
C ARG A 161 -39.22 -22.15 -13.07
N THR A 162 -37.95 -21.99 -12.67
CA THR A 162 -37.44 -22.57 -11.43
C THR A 162 -37.66 -21.69 -10.20
N GLY A 163 -38.04 -20.41 -10.38
CA GLY A 163 -38.22 -19.44 -9.28
C GLY A 163 -36.92 -18.98 -8.59
N GLY A 164 -35.78 -19.66 -8.82
CA GLY A 164 -34.52 -19.40 -8.10
C GLY A 164 -33.75 -18.15 -8.53
N PHE A 165 -34.29 -17.31 -9.41
CA PHE A 165 -33.71 -16.04 -9.85
C PHE A 165 -34.56 -14.81 -9.50
N GLY A 166 -35.52 -14.95 -8.57
CA GLY A 166 -36.15 -13.79 -7.93
C GLY A 166 -35.13 -13.03 -7.05
N VAL A 167 -35.24 -11.70 -6.94
CA VAL A 167 -34.25 -10.84 -6.27
C VAL A 167 -33.89 -11.33 -4.86
N ASN A 168 -34.87 -11.79 -4.09
CA ASN A 168 -34.69 -12.23 -2.70
C ASN A 168 -33.98 -13.58 -2.55
N VAL A 169 -33.95 -14.39 -3.60
CA VAL A 169 -33.48 -15.79 -3.55
C VAL A 169 -32.28 -16.05 -4.47
N CYS A 170 -32.12 -15.20 -5.50
CA CYS A 170 -31.07 -15.25 -6.50
C CYS A 170 -29.68 -15.32 -5.86
N ARG A 171 -29.42 -14.53 -4.82
CA ARG A 171 -28.12 -14.51 -4.14
C ARG A 171 -27.68 -15.87 -3.60
N ARG A 172 -28.58 -16.64 -2.99
CA ARG A 172 -28.26 -17.98 -2.47
C ARG A 172 -27.87 -18.91 -3.63
N ARG A 173 -28.65 -18.89 -4.71
CA ARG A 173 -28.38 -19.69 -5.91
C ARG A 173 -27.03 -19.33 -6.56
N LEU A 174 -26.68 -18.05 -6.59
CA LEU A 174 -25.37 -17.57 -7.06
C LEU A 174 -24.22 -18.12 -6.22
N LEU A 175 -24.39 -18.17 -4.89
CA LEU A 175 -23.39 -18.74 -3.98
C LEU A 175 -23.25 -20.26 -4.14
N GLU A 176 -24.34 -20.97 -4.42
CA GLU A 176 -24.31 -22.42 -4.70
C GLU A 176 -23.51 -22.73 -5.98
N THR A 177 -23.72 -21.96 -7.05
CA THR A 177 -22.91 -22.06 -8.28
C THR A 177 -21.44 -21.72 -8.03
N LEU A 178 -21.17 -20.68 -7.23
CA LEU A 178 -19.80 -20.31 -6.88
C LEU A 178 -19.12 -21.39 -6.03
N LEU A 179 -19.85 -22.04 -5.12
CA LEU A 179 -19.35 -23.15 -4.31
C LEU A 179 -18.93 -24.34 -5.19
N HIS A 180 -19.78 -24.74 -6.14
CA HIS A 180 -19.46 -25.80 -7.10
C HIS A 180 -18.17 -25.50 -7.86
N PHE A 181 -18.05 -24.28 -8.40
CA PHE A 181 -16.84 -23.86 -9.10
C PHE A 181 -15.61 -23.93 -8.19
N VAL A 182 -15.68 -23.40 -6.96
CA VAL A 182 -14.56 -23.40 -6.02
C VAL A 182 -14.11 -24.83 -5.72
N GLN A 183 -15.05 -25.74 -5.48
CA GLN A 183 -14.75 -27.15 -5.23
C GLN A 183 -14.11 -27.81 -6.45
N VAL A 184 -14.61 -27.56 -7.66
CA VAL A 184 -14.02 -28.11 -8.90
C VAL A 184 -12.57 -27.68 -9.10
N VAL A 185 -12.24 -26.43 -8.79
CA VAL A 185 -10.88 -25.90 -9.04
C VAL A 185 -9.91 -26.16 -7.89
N GLU A 186 -10.41 -26.48 -6.69
CA GLU A 186 -9.67 -26.61 -5.42
C GLU A 186 -8.41 -27.47 -5.48
N SER A 187 -8.53 -28.70 -5.98
CA SER A 187 -7.42 -29.65 -6.05
C SER A 187 -7.76 -30.82 -6.98
N LEU A 188 -6.76 -31.60 -7.37
CA LEU A 188 -7.01 -32.85 -8.11
C LEU A 188 -7.86 -33.83 -7.31
N ASP A 189 -7.60 -33.96 -6.01
CA ASP A 189 -8.35 -34.87 -5.14
C ASP A 189 -9.82 -34.47 -5.03
N SER A 190 -10.11 -33.16 -5.13
CA SER A 190 -11.49 -32.66 -5.14
C SER A 190 -12.24 -33.04 -6.42
N VAL A 191 -11.59 -32.98 -7.59
CA VAL A 191 -12.26 -33.18 -8.89
C VAL A 191 -12.24 -34.63 -9.38
N LYS A 192 -11.36 -35.47 -8.84
CA LYS A 192 -11.30 -36.93 -9.10
C LYS A 192 -12.54 -37.65 -8.52
N PRO A 193 -12.86 -38.86 -9.01
CA PRO A 193 -13.95 -39.67 -8.45
C PRO A 193 -13.90 -39.74 -6.92
N HIS A 194 -15.07 -39.62 -6.28
CA HIS A 194 -15.29 -39.51 -4.83
C HIS A 194 -14.79 -38.22 -4.14
N GLY A 195 -14.18 -37.29 -4.89
CA GLY A 195 -13.80 -35.96 -4.40
C GLY A 195 -14.99 -35.02 -4.16
N THR A 196 -14.77 -33.90 -3.48
CA THR A 196 -15.82 -32.91 -3.15
C THR A 196 -16.38 -32.20 -4.39
N GLY A 197 -15.51 -31.73 -5.30
CA GLY A 197 -15.91 -31.14 -6.59
C GLY A 197 -16.56 -32.15 -7.54
N PHE A 198 -16.11 -33.41 -7.51
CA PHE A 198 -16.76 -34.51 -8.20
C PHE A 198 -18.19 -34.73 -7.69
N ALA A 199 -18.35 -34.95 -6.38
CA ALA A 199 -19.65 -35.18 -5.76
C ALA A 199 -20.61 -34.02 -6.01
N SER A 200 -20.14 -32.77 -5.94
CA SER A 200 -20.95 -31.59 -6.28
C SER A 200 -21.37 -31.56 -7.75
N SER A 201 -20.51 -31.97 -8.68
CA SER A 201 -20.87 -32.07 -10.11
C SER A 201 -21.95 -33.12 -10.35
N VAL A 202 -21.88 -34.28 -9.68
CA VAL A 202 -22.92 -35.32 -9.73
C VAL A 202 -24.23 -34.83 -9.11
N ARG A 203 -24.19 -34.10 -7.99
CA ARG A 203 -25.39 -33.48 -7.40
C ARG A 203 -26.06 -32.51 -8.37
N VAL A 204 -25.29 -31.67 -9.06
CA VAL A 204 -25.82 -30.75 -10.09
C VAL A 204 -26.45 -31.53 -11.25
N ARG A 205 -25.83 -32.62 -11.72
CA ARG A 205 -26.40 -33.49 -12.76
C ARG A 205 -27.77 -34.05 -12.37
N LEU A 206 -27.89 -34.57 -11.15
CA LEU A 206 -29.16 -35.10 -10.63
C LEU A 206 -30.19 -33.98 -10.38
N LEU A 207 -29.75 -32.79 -9.95
CA LEU A 207 -30.62 -31.61 -9.86
C LEU A 207 -31.19 -31.22 -11.23
N HIS A 208 -30.38 -31.25 -12.29
CA HIS A 208 -30.83 -30.96 -13.66
C HIS A 208 -31.89 -31.96 -14.12
N ALA A 209 -31.69 -33.26 -13.88
CA ALA A 209 -32.71 -34.27 -14.15
C ALA A 209 -34.00 -34.00 -13.38
N ASN A 210 -33.90 -33.61 -12.10
CA ASN A 210 -35.07 -33.28 -11.27
C ASN A 210 -35.85 -32.06 -11.81
N VAL A 211 -35.14 -30.98 -12.17
CA VAL A 211 -35.75 -29.77 -12.76
C VAL A 211 -36.44 -30.10 -14.08
N ARG A 212 -35.80 -30.88 -14.95
CA ARG A 212 -36.40 -31.32 -16.22
C ARG A 212 -37.70 -32.09 -16.01
N ARG A 213 -37.68 -33.12 -15.15
CA ARG A 213 -38.88 -33.92 -14.81
C ARG A 213 -39.99 -33.05 -14.24
N ARG A 214 -39.65 -32.09 -13.38
CA ARG A 214 -40.63 -31.17 -12.78
C ARG A 214 -41.30 -30.27 -13.81
N ILE A 215 -40.52 -29.60 -14.68
CA ILE A 215 -41.08 -28.72 -15.73
C ILE A 215 -41.95 -29.52 -16.70
N MET A 216 -41.48 -30.69 -17.14
CA MET A 216 -42.26 -31.56 -18.03
C MET A 216 -43.54 -32.08 -17.38
N ARG A 217 -43.54 -32.33 -16.07
CA ARG A 217 -44.76 -32.67 -15.32
C ARG A 217 -45.74 -31.50 -15.24
N LEU A 218 -45.24 -30.28 -15.00
CA LEU A 218 -46.07 -29.08 -14.93
C LEU A 218 -46.71 -28.76 -16.29
N GLU A 219 -46.00 -28.95 -17.40
CA GLU A 219 -46.57 -28.83 -18.76
C GLU A 219 -47.70 -29.84 -18.99
N LYS A 220 -47.50 -31.10 -18.56
CA LYS A 220 -48.57 -32.11 -18.63
C LYS A 220 -49.80 -31.75 -17.78
N GLN A 221 -49.62 -31.01 -16.68
CA GLN A 221 -50.71 -30.58 -15.80
C GLN A 221 -51.41 -29.32 -16.31
N ARG A 222 -50.68 -28.41 -16.98
CA ARG A 222 -51.19 -27.17 -17.56
C ARG A 222 -50.53 -26.93 -18.90
N GLN A 223 -51.26 -27.25 -19.97
CA GLN A 223 -50.82 -27.04 -21.34
C GLN A 223 -50.45 -25.56 -21.58
N GLY A 224 -49.28 -25.32 -22.18
CA GLY A 224 -48.75 -23.98 -22.45
C GLY A 224 -47.90 -23.39 -21.31
N TYR A 225 -47.55 -24.17 -20.29
CA TYR A 225 -46.59 -23.79 -19.25
C TYR A 225 -45.15 -23.74 -19.79
N TYR A 226 -44.75 -24.71 -20.62
CA TYR A 226 -43.45 -24.82 -21.26
C TYR A 226 -43.56 -25.33 -22.71
N ASP A 227 -43.10 -24.52 -23.67
CA ASP A 227 -43.10 -24.85 -25.10
C ASP A 227 -41.80 -25.58 -25.49
N THR A 228 -41.90 -26.90 -25.62
CA THR A 228 -40.77 -27.76 -26.03
C THR A 228 -40.43 -27.66 -27.51
N GLU A 229 -41.34 -27.19 -28.36
CA GLU A 229 -41.06 -26.97 -29.78
C GLU A 229 -40.18 -25.72 -29.95
N GLN A 230 -40.51 -24.66 -29.22
CA GLN A 230 -39.77 -23.40 -29.29
C GLN A 230 -38.42 -23.45 -28.55
N TRP A 231 -38.40 -24.06 -27.35
CA TRP A 231 -37.25 -24.00 -26.45
C TRP A 231 -36.47 -25.32 -26.32
N GLY A 232 -36.94 -26.40 -26.95
CA GLY A 232 -36.37 -27.73 -26.76
C GLY A 232 -36.78 -28.35 -25.43
N VAL A 233 -36.26 -29.53 -25.11
CA VAL A 233 -36.49 -30.17 -23.79
C VAL A 233 -35.77 -29.33 -22.70
N PRO A 234 -36.35 -29.11 -21.50
CA PRO A 234 -35.66 -28.39 -20.43
C PRO A 234 -34.30 -29.02 -20.10
N ILE A 235 -33.26 -28.19 -20.01
CA ILE A 235 -31.88 -28.64 -19.77
C ILE A 235 -31.47 -29.73 -20.77
N ASN A 236 -31.70 -29.50 -22.06
CA ASN A 236 -31.22 -30.35 -23.15
C ASN A 236 -29.68 -30.26 -23.32
N ASP A 237 -29.13 -31.10 -24.21
CA ASP A 237 -27.70 -31.15 -24.45
C ASP A 237 -27.14 -29.82 -24.96
N LEU A 238 -27.90 -29.06 -25.77
CA LEU A 238 -27.46 -27.73 -26.21
C LEU A 238 -27.35 -26.75 -25.03
N HIS A 239 -28.29 -26.78 -24.09
CA HIS A 239 -28.23 -25.97 -22.87
C HIS A 239 -27.01 -26.31 -22.01
N GLN A 240 -26.70 -27.61 -21.88
CA GLN A 240 -25.54 -28.09 -21.14
C GLN A 240 -24.23 -27.67 -21.82
N VAL A 241 -24.11 -27.88 -23.13
CA VAL A 241 -22.97 -27.45 -23.96
C VAL A 241 -22.76 -25.95 -23.83
N ALA A 242 -23.80 -25.14 -24.04
CA ALA A 242 -23.73 -23.68 -23.96
C ALA A 242 -23.33 -23.19 -22.56
N THR A 243 -23.77 -23.88 -21.50
CA THR A 243 -23.40 -23.53 -20.13
C THR A 243 -21.94 -23.89 -19.85
N ILE A 244 -21.48 -25.10 -20.16
CA ILE A 244 -20.06 -25.46 -20.00
C ILE A 244 -19.17 -24.54 -20.84
N MET A 245 -19.57 -24.21 -22.07
CA MET A 245 -18.92 -23.23 -22.93
C MET A 245 -18.77 -21.85 -22.27
N ALA A 246 -19.80 -21.36 -21.59
CA ALA A 246 -19.75 -20.07 -20.91
C ALA A 246 -18.69 -20.01 -19.80
N TYR A 247 -18.45 -21.12 -19.08
CA TYR A 247 -17.41 -21.22 -18.05
C TYR A 247 -16.02 -21.56 -18.61
N SER A 248 -15.95 -22.13 -19.82
CA SER A 248 -14.73 -22.63 -20.44
C SER A 248 -14.28 -21.76 -21.63
N ALA A 249 -14.71 -22.08 -22.84
CA ALA A 249 -14.30 -21.45 -24.09
C ALA A 249 -14.56 -19.92 -24.10
N SER A 250 -15.74 -19.46 -23.67
CA SER A 250 -16.07 -18.02 -23.66
C SER A 250 -15.19 -17.22 -22.71
N LEU A 251 -14.65 -17.84 -21.66
CA LEU A 251 -13.73 -17.17 -20.74
C LEU A 251 -12.41 -16.85 -21.46
N VAL A 252 -11.81 -17.83 -22.13
CA VAL A 252 -10.47 -17.72 -22.73
C VAL A 252 -10.48 -17.04 -24.10
N PHE A 253 -11.56 -17.16 -24.86
CA PHE A 253 -11.66 -16.58 -26.22
C PHE A 253 -12.38 -15.23 -26.26
N LEU A 254 -13.21 -14.88 -25.27
CA LEU A 254 -13.94 -13.61 -25.26
C LEU A 254 -13.59 -12.74 -24.04
N SER A 255 -13.78 -13.30 -22.85
CA SER A 255 -13.76 -12.50 -21.61
C SER A 255 -12.37 -12.00 -21.24
N LEU A 256 -11.35 -12.88 -21.27
CA LEU A 256 -9.96 -12.51 -20.99
C LEU A 256 -9.39 -11.54 -22.05
N PRO A 257 -9.60 -11.77 -23.37
CA PRO A 257 -9.19 -10.80 -24.39
C PRO A 257 -9.78 -9.40 -24.21
N ARG A 258 -11.06 -9.27 -23.81
CA ARG A 258 -11.71 -7.96 -23.55
C ARG A 258 -11.03 -7.14 -22.44
N VAL A 259 -10.36 -7.80 -21.50
CA VAL A 259 -9.58 -7.12 -20.46
C VAL A 259 -8.08 -7.02 -20.81
N GLY A 260 -7.67 -7.49 -21.99
CA GLY A 260 -6.30 -7.40 -22.52
C GLY A 260 -5.40 -8.59 -22.15
N ILE A 261 -5.98 -9.76 -21.86
CA ILE A 261 -5.25 -10.99 -21.55
C ILE A 261 -5.43 -11.98 -22.68
N PHE A 262 -4.30 -12.41 -23.26
CA PHE A 262 -4.26 -13.41 -24.33
C PHE A 262 -3.53 -14.65 -23.82
N CYS A 263 -4.22 -15.78 -23.83
CA CYS A 263 -3.70 -17.05 -23.33
C CYS A 263 -2.91 -17.78 -24.42
N THR A 264 -1.88 -18.51 -24.02
CA THR A 264 -1.18 -19.43 -24.93
C THR A 264 -2.06 -20.62 -25.28
N GLU A 265 -1.79 -21.29 -26.42
CA GLU A 265 -2.54 -22.49 -26.82
C GLU A 265 -2.52 -23.59 -25.76
N GLN A 266 -1.37 -23.79 -25.09
CA GLN A 266 -1.25 -24.78 -24.01
C GLN A 266 -2.15 -24.43 -22.82
N GLN A 267 -2.17 -23.16 -22.41
CA GLN A 267 -3.03 -22.70 -21.32
C GLN A 267 -4.52 -22.89 -21.65
N ILE A 268 -4.90 -22.63 -22.90
CA ILE A 268 -6.26 -22.85 -23.38
C ILE A 268 -6.59 -24.35 -23.35
N ALA A 269 -5.72 -25.20 -23.88
CA ALA A 269 -5.92 -26.65 -23.87
C ALA A 269 -6.02 -27.21 -22.45
N ASP A 270 -5.14 -26.79 -21.54
CA ASP A 270 -5.14 -27.22 -20.13
C ASP A 270 -6.44 -26.80 -19.42
N TYR A 271 -6.91 -25.57 -19.64
CA TYR A 271 -8.16 -25.07 -19.03
C TYR A 271 -9.40 -25.76 -19.61
N LEU A 272 -9.44 -26.00 -20.92
CA LEU A 272 -10.53 -26.73 -21.57
C LEU A 272 -10.58 -28.19 -21.09
N ALA A 273 -9.44 -28.85 -20.86
CA ALA A 273 -9.40 -30.22 -20.37
C ALA A 273 -10.07 -30.38 -18.98
N LEU A 274 -9.88 -29.41 -18.07
CA LEU A 274 -10.59 -29.37 -16.79
C LEU A 274 -12.11 -29.34 -16.99
N TRP A 275 -12.61 -28.47 -17.86
CA TRP A 275 -14.05 -28.36 -18.12
C TRP A 275 -14.61 -29.50 -18.97
N ARG A 276 -13.78 -30.16 -19.78
CA ARG A 276 -14.12 -31.39 -20.50
C ARG A 276 -14.42 -32.51 -19.50
N TRP A 277 -13.56 -32.66 -18.49
CA TRP A 277 -13.79 -33.60 -17.39
C TRP A 277 -15.07 -33.29 -16.60
N VAL A 278 -15.28 -32.02 -16.22
CA VAL A 278 -16.50 -31.60 -15.50
C VAL A 278 -17.75 -31.84 -16.35
N GLY A 279 -17.71 -31.51 -17.64
CA GLY A 279 -18.80 -31.75 -18.60
C GLY A 279 -19.15 -33.23 -18.72
N TYR A 280 -18.13 -34.10 -18.76
CA TYR A 280 -18.30 -35.56 -18.78
C TYR A 280 -19.03 -36.06 -17.52
N ILE A 281 -18.58 -35.66 -16.33
CA ILE A 281 -19.23 -36.01 -15.06
C ILE A 281 -20.69 -35.52 -15.05
N MET A 282 -20.94 -34.32 -15.57
CA MET A 282 -22.26 -33.70 -15.66
C MET A 282 -23.17 -34.28 -16.76
N GLY A 283 -22.72 -35.28 -17.53
CA GLY A 283 -23.51 -35.89 -18.60
C GLY A 283 -23.68 -35.01 -19.83
N THR A 284 -22.77 -34.08 -20.07
CA THR A 284 -22.79 -33.17 -21.24
C THR A 284 -21.99 -33.80 -22.38
N PRO A 285 -22.39 -33.68 -23.66
CA PRO A 285 -21.50 -34.02 -24.77
C PRO A 285 -20.21 -33.19 -24.71
N VAL A 286 -19.04 -33.82 -24.84
CA VAL A 286 -17.74 -33.15 -24.58
C VAL A 286 -16.79 -33.11 -25.78
N ASP A 287 -17.08 -33.81 -26.88
CA ASP A 287 -16.14 -33.90 -28.00
C ASP A 287 -15.99 -32.60 -28.77
N TRP A 288 -16.99 -31.72 -28.69
CA TRP A 288 -16.91 -30.38 -29.26
C TRP A 288 -15.78 -29.52 -28.68
N MET A 289 -15.27 -29.85 -27.49
CA MET A 289 -14.13 -29.16 -26.87
C MET A 289 -12.85 -30.01 -26.81
N ALA A 290 -12.78 -31.11 -27.57
CA ALA A 290 -11.61 -32.00 -27.56
C ALA A 290 -10.31 -31.29 -27.95
N THR A 291 -10.39 -30.22 -28.74
CA THR A 291 -9.26 -29.36 -29.08
C THR A 291 -9.64 -27.87 -28.93
N PRO A 292 -8.67 -26.96 -28.71
CA PRO A 292 -8.93 -25.53 -28.68
C PRO A 292 -9.64 -25.00 -29.94
N ALA A 293 -9.28 -25.52 -31.12
CA ALA A 293 -9.88 -25.13 -32.38
C ALA A 293 -11.36 -25.54 -32.48
N ALA A 294 -11.66 -26.80 -32.14
CA ALA A 294 -13.05 -27.29 -32.10
C ALA A 294 -13.89 -26.54 -31.06
N ALA A 295 -13.32 -26.26 -29.87
CA ALA A 295 -13.98 -25.51 -28.81
C ALA A 295 -14.33 -24.09 -29.26
N LYS A 296 -13.41 -23.41 -29.94
CA LYS A 296 -13.62 -22.06 -30.47
C LYS A 296 -14.69 -22.04 -31.56
N ALA A 297 -14.58 -22.91 -32.56
CA ALA A 297 -15.51 -22.97 -33.68
C ALA A 297 -16.94 -23.34 -33.23
N THR A 298 -17.06 -24.27 -32.27
CA THR A 298 -18.35 -24.60 -31.67
C THR A 298 -18.90 -23.43 -30.85
N MET A 299 -18.04 -22.75 -30.08
CA MET A 299 -18.44 -21.58 -29.30
C MET A 299 -19.05 -20.50 -30.19
N GLU A 300 -18.37 -20.16 -31.29
CA GLU A 300 -18.82 -19.18 -32.27
C GLU A 300 -20.18 -19.56 -32.88
N ALA A 301 -20.37 -20.83 -33.24
CA ALA A 301 -21.65 -21.32 -33.78
C ALA A 301 -22.79 -21.33 -32.75
N VAL A 302 -22.51 -21.71 -31.49
CA VAL A 302 -23.50 -21.69 -30.40
C VAL A 302 -23.91 -20.26 -30.05
N LEU A 303 -22.97 -19.30 -30.03
CA LEU A 303 -23.28 -17.89 -29.78
C LEU A 303 -24.25 -17.33 -30.82
N VAL A 304 -24.01 -17.60 -32.11
CA VAL A 304 -24.93 -17.20 -33.19
C VAL A 304 -26.29 -17.89 -33.09
N SER A 305 -26.34 -19.16 -32.68
CA SER A 305 -27.61 -19.89 -32.55
C SER A 305 -28.44 -19.39 -31.37
N GLU A 306 -27.82 -19.19 -30.20
CA GLU A 306 -28.53 -19.08 -28.93
C GLU A 306 -28.56 -17.66 -28.34
N VAL A 307 -27.65 -16.76 -28.67
CA VAL A 307 -27.64 -15.42 -28.04
C VAL A 307 -28.66 -14.50 -28.70
N LYS A 308 -29.86 -14.47 -28.14
CA LYS A 308 -31.02 -13.67 -28.60
C LYS A 308 -31.86 -13.19 -27.42
N PRO A 309 -31.38 -12.24 -26.60
CA PRO A 309 -32.01 -11.87 -25.32
C PRO A 309 -33.53 -11.69 -25.40
N SER A 310 -34.28 -12.42 -24.56
CA SER A 310 -35.74 -12.31 -24.45
C SER A 310 -36.16 -11.34 -23.34
N LYS A 311 -37.46 -11.09 -23.18
CA LYS A 311 -37.97 -10.32 -22.03
C LYS A 311 -37.58 -10.97 -20.69
N ASN A 312 -37.60 -12.30 -20.62
CA ASN A 312 -37.15 -13.03 -19.44
C ASN A 312 -35.63 -12.87 -19.23
N SER A 313 -34.84 -12.75 -20.31
CA SER A 313 -33.39 -12.50 -20.21
C SER A 313 -33.12 -11.18 -19.51
N GLN A 314 -33.86 -10.13 -19.89
CA GLN A 314 -33.76 -8.81 -19.28
C GLN A 314 -34.13 -8.84 -17.79
N ILE A 315 -35.21 -9.53 -17.43
CA ILE A 315 -35.67 -9.65 -16.04
C ILE A 315 -34.62 -10.37 -15.19
N ILE A 316 -34.16 -11.54 -15.62
CA ILE A 316 -33.21 -12.34 -14.83
C ILE A 316 -31.86 -11.63 -14.72
N ALA A 317 -31.35 -11.04 -15.80
CA ALA A 317 -30.10 -10.29 -15.77
C ALA A 317 -30.16 -9.13 -14.76
N ASN A 318 -31.25 -8.38 -14.77
CA ASN A 318 -31.44 -7.27 -13.84
C ASN A 318 -31.67 -7.74 -12.39
N ASN A 319 -32.34 -8.89 -12.18
CA ASN A 319 -32.46 -9.50 -10.86
C ASN A 319 -31.12 -9.96 -10.30
N ILE A 320 -30.21 -10.50 -11.13
CA ILE A 320 -28.85 -10.88 -10.74
C ILE A 320 -28.09 -9.64 -10.25
N ILE A 321 -28.14 -8.53 -11.00
CA ILE A 321 -27.48 -7.26 -10.61
C ILE A 321 -28.07 -6.72 -9.30
N THR A 322 -29.41 -6.72 -9.17
CA THR A 322 -30.09 -6.22 -7.97
C THR A 322 -29.79 -7.09 -6.75
N ALA A 323 -29.82 -8.41 -6.88
CA ALA A 323 -29.58 -9.34 -5.77
C ALA A 323 -28.16 -9.24 -5.18
N GLN A 324 -27.21 -8.71 -5.96
CA GLN A 324 -25.83 -8.49 -5.52
C GLN A 324 -25.56 -7.06 -5.01
N THR A 325 -26.51 -6.15 -5.19
CA THR A 325 -26.33 -4.73 -4.84
C THR A 325 -26.26 -4.53 -3.33
N ASN A 326 -25.31 -3.73 -2.85
CA ASN A 326 -25.16 -3.34 -1.45
C ASN A 326 -24.99 -4.51 -0.46
N PHE A 327 -24.42 -5.63 -0.89
CA PHE A 327 -24.12 -6.76 -0.01
C PHE A 327 -22.62 -6.92 0.29
N PRO A 328 -22.26 -7.53 1.45
CA PRO A 328 -20.87 -7.86 1.78
C PRO A 328 -20.22 -8.77 0.74
N PRO A 329 -18.87 -8.73 0.61
CA PRO A 329 -17.93 -7.88 1.35
C PRO A 329 -17.81 -6.41 0.87
N LEU A 330 -18.37 -6.01 -0.28
CA LEU A 330 -18.07 -4.71 -0.89
C LEU A 330 -19.13 -3.62 -0.76
N PHE A 331 -20.39 -4.01 -0.63
CA PHE A 331 -21.51 -3.08 -0.73
C PHE A 331 -21.53 -2.28 -2.04
N ALA A 332 -21.23 -2.94 -3.17
CA ALA A 332 -21.19 -2.30 -4.49
C ALA A 332 -22.57 -1.78 -4.93
N SER A 333 -22.60 -0.60 -5.56
CA SER A 333 -23.84 -0.02 -6.08
C SER A 333 -24.29 -0.71 -7.36
N ARG A 334 -25.60 -0.71 -7.63
CA ARG A 334 -26.18 -1.22 -8.87
C ARG A 334 -25.52 -0.62 -10.12
N GLN A 335 -25.28 0.70 -10.12
CA GLN A 335 -24.65 1.41 -11.24
C GLN A 335 -23.22 0.93 -11.51
N PHE A 336 -22.46 0.64 -10.44
CA PHE A 336 -21.11 0.08 -10.59
C PHE A 336 -21.16 -1.35 -11.15
N LEU A 337 -22.08 -2.18 -10.66
CA LEU A 337 -22.30 -3.53 -11.18
C LEU A 337 -22.76 -3.53 -12.64
N ALA A 338 -23.64 -2.60 -13.02
CA ALA A 338 -24.04 -2.38 -14.42
C ALA A 338 -22.83 -1.98 -15.29
N ALA A 339 -22.00 -1.04 -14.83
CA ALA A 339 -20.78 -0.64 -15.52
C ALA A 339 -19.81 -1.82 -15.73
N LEU A 340 -19.71 -2.70 -14.74
CA LEU A 340 -18.92 -3.93 -14.83
C LEU A 340 -19.50 -4.90 -15.86
N ALA A 341 -20.83 -5.07 -15.91
CA ALA A 341 -21.50 -5.89 -16.91
C ALA A 341 -21.20 -5.43 -18.34
N TYR A 342 -21.25 -4.11 -18.60
CA TYR A 342 -20.91 -3.53 -19.91
C TYR A 342 -19.47 -3.84 -20.33
N ARG A 343 -18.51 -3.71 -19.40
CA ARG A 343 -17.10 -3.96 -19.70
C ARG A 343 -16.81 -5.43 -20.02
N LEU A 344 -17.45 -6.34 -19.30
CA LEU A 344 -17.16 -7.77 -19.38
C LEU A 344 -17.92 -8.45 -20.54
N ASN A 345 -19.17 -8.07 -20.75
CA ASN A 345 -20.05 -8.69 -21.76
C ASN A 345 -20.11 -7.94 -23.09
N GLY A 346 -19.60 -6.70 -23.15
CA GLY A 346 -19.71 -5.83 -24.31
C GLY A 346 -20.98 -4.98 -24.28
N GLU A 347 -20.95 -3.84 -24.98
CA GLU A 347 -22.06 -2.88 -25.00
C GLU A 347 -23.32 -3.46 -25.65
N GLU A 348 -23.18 -4.24 -26.73
CA GLU A 348 -24.29 -4.82 -27.49
C GLU A 348 -25.14 -5.77 -26.62
N LEU A 349 -24.50 -6.75 -25.96
CA LEU A 349 -25.19 -7.71 -25.10
C LEU A 349 -25.78 -7.03 -23.85
N ALA A 350 -25.03 -6.11 -23.21
CA ALA A 350 -25.51 -5.41 -22.04
C ALA A 350 -26.74 -4.52 -22.34
N ALA A 351 -26.74 -3.86 -23.50
CA ALA A 351 -27.89 -3.10 -23.98
C ALA A 351 -29.08 -4.00 -24.29
N ALA A 352 -28.87 -5.15 -24.97
CA ALA A 352 -29.94 -6.10 -25.29
C ALA A 352 -30.55 -6.76 -24.04
N LEU A 353 -29.77 -6.92 -22.96
CA LEU A 353 -30.24 -7.32 -21.63
C LEU A 353 -30.92 -6.19 -20.84
N ASN A 354 -31.07 -5.00 -21.42
CA ASN A 354 -31.69 -3.84 -20.80
C ASN A 354 -31.01 -3.47 -19.47
N ILE A 355 -29.68 -3.46 -19.45
CA ILE A 355 -28.86 -3.01 -18.31
C ILE A 355 -28.55 -1.52 -18.50
N GLU A 356 -28.61 -0.74 -17.42
CA GLU A 356 -28.41 0.71 -17.50
C GLU A 356 -26.99 1.07 -17.98
N ALA A 357 -26.89 1.94 -19.00
CA ALA A 357 -25.62 2.35 -19.55
C ALA A 357 -24.77 3.15 -18.53
N PRO A 358 -23.46 2.86 -18.40
CA PRO A 358 -22.62 3.54 -17.44
C PRO A 358 -22.23 4.94 -17.92
N ASN A 359 -22.23 5.89 -16.98
CA ASN A 359 -21.67 7.23 -17.20
C ASN A 359 -20.13 7.18 -17.35
N LEU A 360 -19.54 8.29 -17.80
CA LEU A 360 -18.10 8.37 -18.07
C LEU A 360 -17.26 8.03 -16.83
N ASP A 361 -17.65 8.50 -15.65
CA ASP A 361 -16.93 8.26 -14.40
C ASP A 361 -16.84 6.77 -14.06
N LEU A 362 -17.95 6.03 -14.21
CA LEU A 362 -17.99 4.60 -13.97
C LEU A 362 -17.29 3.79 -15.07
N ARG A 363 -17.32 4.28 -16.33
CA ARG A 363 -16.49 3.72 -17.41
C ARG A 363 -15.01 3.88 -17.07
N LEU A 364 -14.56 5.03 -16.58
CA LEU A 364 -13.18 5.25 -16.17
C LEU A 364 -12.80 4.45 -14.92
N ALA A 365 -13.68 4.38 -13.93
CA ALA A 365 -13.44 3.60 -12.70
C ALA A 365 -13.26 2.11 -12.99
N THR A 366 -14.14 1.53 -13.82
CA THR A 366 -14.00 0.13 -14.25
C THR A 366 -12.76 -0.09 -15.14
N SER A 367 -12.27 0.95 -15.85
CA SER A 367 -11.00 0.91 -16.60
C SER A 367 -9.79 0.87 -15.69
N ALA A 368 -9.78 1.69 -14.64
CA ALA A 368 -8.70 1.70 -13.67
C ALA A 368 -8.56 0.33 -12.97
N VAL A 369 -9.70 -0.25 -12.53
CA VAL A 369 -9.73 -1.59 -11.94
C VAL A 369 -9.19 -2.65 -12.90
N ALA A 370 -9.60 -2.61 -14.18
CA ALA A 370 -9.09 -3.55 -15.18
C ALA A 370 -7.60 -3.36 -15.52
N GLY A 371 -7.09 -2.12 -15.48
CA GLY A 371 -5.70 -1.78 -15.79
C GLY A 371 -4.71 -2.25 -14.73
N GLU A 372 -5.05 -2.09 -13.45
CA GLU A 372 -4.24 -2.56 -12.31
C GLU A 372 -4.05 -4.09 -12.34
N GLU A 373 -5.06 -4.82 -12.81
CA GLU A 373 -5.06 -6.28 -12.87
C GLU A 373 -4.32 -6.88 -14.08
N ARG A 374 -3.89 -6.09 -15.08
CA ARG A 374 -3.10 -6.61 -16.22
C ARG A 374 -1.70 -7.08 -15.82
N GLN A 375 -1.21 -6.65 -14.66
CA GLN A 375 0.07 -7.11 -14.11
C GLN A 375 -0.14 -8.50 -13.49
N GLY A 376 0.02 -9.54 -14.32
CA GLY A 376 -0.08 -10.93 -13.87
C GLY A 376 0.77 -11.16 -12.61
N THR A 377 0.15 -11.65 -11.54
CA THR A 377 0.86 -11.93 -10.30
C THR A 377 1.35 -13.38 -10.35
N LEU A 378 2.67 -13.59 -10.34
CA LEU A 378 3.26 -14.91 -10.10
C LEU A 378 2.98 -15.29 -8.64
N LEU A 379 1.91 -16.05 -8.39
CA LEU A 379 1.59 -16.55 -7.06
C LEU A 379 2.55 -17.68 -6.68
N THR A 380 3.11 -17.60 -5.48
CA THR A 380 3.86 -18.72 -4.88
C THR A 380 2.89 -19.84 -4.46
N PRO A 381 3.34 -21.10 -4.33
CA PRO A 381 2.50 -22.20 -3.83
C PRO A 381 1.81 -21.90 -2.50
N PHE A 382 2.49 -21.18 -1.60
CA PHE A 382 1.94 -20.73 -0.32
C PHE A 382 0.77 -19.74 -0.50
N SER A 383 0.87 -18.83 -1.48
CA SER A 383 -0.18 -17.87 -1.80
C SER A 383 -1.43 -18.55 -2.39
N ILE A 384 -1.25 -19.62 -3.16
CA ILE A 384 -2.35 -20.39 -3.78
C ILE A 384 -3.18 -21.12 -2.71
N SER A 385 -2.53 -21.83 -1.78
CA SER A 385 -3.25 -22.55 -0.71
C SER A 385 -4.11 -21.63 0.16
N ARG A 386 -3.60 -20.44 0.51
CA ARG A 386 -4.37 -19.41 1.25
C ARG A 386 -5.55 -18.86 0.45
N PHE A 387 -5.37 -18.67 -0.86
CA PHE A 387 -6.43 -18.19 -1.74
C PHE A 387 -7.60 -19.18 -1.76
N ILE A 388 -7.31 -20.46 -1.94
CA ILE A 388 -8.31 -21.54 -1.92
C ILE A 388 -9.12 -21.51 -0.61
N GLN A 389 -8.41 -21.46 0.52
CA GLN A 389 -9.04 -21.42 1.84
C GLN A 389 -9.94 -20.18 2.02
N TYR A 390 -9.51 -19.02 1.51
CA TYR A 390 -10.31 -17.80 1.57
C TYR A 390 -11.54 -17.86 0.67
N SER A 391 -11.40 -18.30 -0.58
CA SER A 391 -12.54 -18.46 -1.51
C SER A 391 -13.57 -19.44 -0.98
N HIS A 392 -13.13 -20.55 -0.38
CA HIS A 392 -14.01 -21.48 0.31
C HIS A 392 -14.73 -20.80 1.49
N ASN A 393 -13.99 -20.14 2.39
CA ASN A 393 -14.56 -19.43 3.54
C ASN A 393 -15.52 -18.30 3.16
N MET A 394 -15.27 -17.56 2.08
CA MET A 394 -16.18 -16.50 1.62
C MET A 394 -17.55 -17.07 1.24
N VAL A 395 -17.57 -18.25 0.63
CA VAL A 395 -18.80 -18.90 0.17
C VAL A 395 -19.50 -19.66 1.29
N THR A 396 -18.78 -20.16 2.30
CA THR A 396 -19.35 -21.00 3.38
C THR A 396 -19.47 -20.32 4.75
N ASN A 397 -19.07 -19.06 4.91
CA ASN A 397 -19.11 -18.38 6.20
C ASN A 397 -20.18 -17.27 6.24
N ARG A 398 -21.16 -17.45 7.12
CA ARG A 398 -22.26 -16.51 7.35
C ARG A 398 -21.84 -15.09 7.69
N LYS A 399 -20.71 -14.91 8.40
CA LYS A 399 -20.20 -13.57 8.76
C LYS A 399 -19.79 -12.77 7.53
N PHE A 400 -19.41 -13.46 6.44
CA PHE A 400 -19.12 -12.84 5.15
C PHE A 400 -20.32 -12.87 4.19
N GLY A 401 -21.48 -13.37 4.64
CA GLY A 401 -22.69 -13.51 3.84
C GLY A 401 -22.73 -14.74 2.93
N GLY A 402 -21.92 -15.77 3.23
CA GLY A 402 -21.93 -17.09 2.60
C GLY A 402 -23.03 -18.03 3.11
N LEU A 403 -23.04 -19.27 2.61
CA LEU A 403 -23.94 -20.38 2.93
C LEU A 403 -23.60 -21.00 4.31
N ASP A 404 -24.59 -21.32 5.14
CA ASP A 404 -24.42 -22.02 6.44
C ASP A 404 -24.12 -23.52 6.23
N ASP A 405 -22.86 -23.88 5.95
CA ASP A 405 -22.32 -25.23 5.62
C ASP A 405 -22.42 -25.66 4.12
N ALA A 406 -21.79 -26.79 3.78
CA ALA A 406 -21.72 -27.35 2.42
C ALA A 406 -23.13 -27.59 1.85
N THR A 407 -23.42 -27.03 0.67
CA THR A 407 -24.70 -27.24 0.00
C THR A 407 -24.77 -28.64 -0.61
N ILE A 408 -25.95 -29.26 -0.52
CA ILE A 408 -26.27 -30.50 -1.25
C ILE A 408 -27.16 -30.22 -2.49
N PHE A 409 -27.28 -28.95 -2.90
CA PHE A 409 -28.03 -28.52 -4.08
C PHE A 409 -29.52 -28.91 -4.08
N GLU A 410 -30.20 -28.78 -2.94
CA GLU A 410 -31.64 -29.02 -2.83
C GLU A 410 -32.46 -28.00 -3.62
N LEU A 411 -33.53 -28.47 -4.27
CA LEU A 411 -34.52 -27.59 -4.90
C LEU A 411 -35.37 -26.91 -3.82
N GLN A 412 -34.90 -25.76 -3.31
CA GLN A 412 -35.57 -25.05 -2.20
C GLN A 412 -36.87 -24.34 -2.60
N TYR A 413 -37.02 -23.99 -3.88
CA TYR A 413 -38.18 -23.26 -4.40
C TYR A 413 -38.94 -24.15 -5.38
N ILE A 414 -40.14 -24.55 -4.98
CA ILE A 414 -41.03 -25.38 -5.76
C ILE A 414 -41.97 -24.43 -6.53
N PRO A 415 -41.98 -24.45 -7.87
CA PRO A 415 -42.88 -23.60 -8.65
C PRO A 415 -44.33 -24.00 -8.38
N GLU A 416 -45.14 -23.02 -7.98
CA GLU A 416 -46.61 -23.08 -7.90
C GLU A 416 -47.22 -22.36 -9.11
N ILE A 417 -48.39 -22.81 -9.57
CA ILE A 417 -49.01 -22.45 -10.85
C ILE A 417 -49.32 -20.93 -10.99
N GLU A 418 -49.28 -20.16 -9.89
CA GLU A 418 -49.72 -18.75 -9.83
C GLU A 418 -48.63 -17.70 -9.57
N ARG A 419 -47.39 -18.08 -9.22
CA ARG A 419 -46.36 -17.11 -8.79
C ARG A 419 -45.39 -16.73 -9.91
N LEU A 420 -45.73 -15.68 -10.65
CA LEU A 420 -44.75 -14.80 -11.30
C LEU A 420 -44.75 -13.48 -10.52
N GLU A 421 -43.83 -13.35 -9.55
CA GLU A 421 -43.76 -12.15 -8.72
C GLU A 421 -43.19 -10.96 -9.52
N ASN A 422 -44.07 -10.03 -9.88
CA ASN A 422 -43.70 -8.65 -10.17
C ASN A 422 -43.39 -7.94 -8.85
N VAL A 423 -42.23 -7.30 -8.72
CA VAL A 423 -41.92 -6.45 -7.56
C VAL A 423 -42.10 -4.98 -7.93
N SER A 424 -42.83 -4.28 -7.06
CA SER A 424 -43.13 -2.85 -7.16
C SER A 424 -41.98 -1.98 -6.63
N ILE A 425 -41.95 -0.73 -7.09
CA ILE A 425 -40.96 0.31 -6.77
C ILE A 425 -40.89 0.65 -5.26
N ALA A 426 -41.83 0.19 -4.43
CA ALA A 426 -41.90 0.52 -3.01
C ALA A 426 -40.73 -0.05 -2.16
N ASP A 427 -40.13 -1.18 -2.53
CA ASP A 427 -39.01 -1.77 -1.78
C ASP A 427 -37.66 -1.06 -2.02
N LEU A 428 -37.58 -0.13 -2.98
CA LEU A 428 -36.39 0.68 -3.26
C LEU A 428 -36.10 1.70 -2.14
N VAL A 429 -37.05 2.00 -1.26
CA VAL A 429 -36.95 3.16 -0.35
C VAL A 429 -36.39 2.82 1.04
N GLN A 430 -36.40 1.57 1.50
CA GLN A 430 -35.91 1.24 2.85
C GLN A 430 -34.37 1.20 3.00
N GLY A 431 -33.61 1.16 1.90
CA GLY A 431 -32.15 1.32 1.91
C GLY A 431 -31.64 2.77 2.00
N SER A 432 -32.54 3.76 1.83
CA SER A 432 -32.20 5.17 1.66
C SER A 432 -31.60 5.85 2.91
N TRP A 433 -31.98 5.41 4.11
CA TRP A 433 -31.52 6.03 5.36
C TRP A 433 -30.07 5.68 5.75
N LYS A 434 -29.54 4.54 5.30
CA LYS A 434 -28.12 4.18 5.50
C LYS A 434 -27.23 4.77 4.39
N HIS A 435 -27.77 4.95 3.17
CA HIS A 435 -27.11 5.60 2.03
C HIS A 435 -26.75 7.07 2.31
N PHE A 436 -27.62 7.82 2.98
CA PHE A 436 -27.34 9.23 3.31
C PHE A 436 -26.16 9.38 4.28
N LYS A 437 -25.96 8.43 5.21
CA LYS A 437 -24.83 8.45 6.16
C LYS A 437 -23.51 8.03 5.50
N LEU A 438 -23.51 7.05 4.59
CA LEU A 438 -22.28 6.55 3.97
C LEU A 438 -21.74 7.50 2.89
N LEU A 439 -22.61 8.05 2.02
CA LEU A 439 -22.22 9.08 1.04
C LEU A 439 -21.81 10.39 1.74
N ALA A 440 -22.48 10.76 2.83
CA ALA A 440 -21.99 11.82 3.70
C ALA A 440 -20.61 11.49 4.25
N THR A 441 -20.34 10.25 4.67
CA THR A 441 -19.03 9.86 5.22
C THR A 441 -17.92 9.94 4.17
N PHE A 442 -18.11 9.43 2.94
CA PHE A 442 -17.10 9.57 1.87
C PHE A 442 -16.90 11.02 1.43
N ARG A 443 -17.99 11.77 1.24
CA ARG A 443 -17.90 13.22 1.01
C ARG A 443 -17.14 13.91 2.13
N ASN A 444 -17.41 13.56 3.38
CA ASN A 444 -16.75 14.14 4.56
C ASN A 444 -15.28 13.74 4.64
N ILE A 445 -14.89 12.52 4.23
CA ILE A 445 -13.47 12.10 4.17
C ILE A 445 -12.74 12.81 3.04
N THR A 446 -13.33 12.88 1.83
CA THR A 446 -12.72 13.61 0.71
C THR A 446 -12.63 15.10 1.01
N LEU A 447 -13.70 15.70 1.54
CA LEU A 447 -13.66 17.07 2.07
C LEU A 447 -12.61 17.18 3.16
N PHE A 448 -12.51 16.25 4.11
CA PHE A 448 -11.49 16.28 5.14
C PHE A 448 -10.08 16.24 4.57
N ILE A 449 -9.80 15.38 3.58
CA ILE A 449 -8.48 15.30 2.92
C ILE A 449 -8.20 16.59 2.16
N ILE A 450 -9.13 17.08 1.35
CA ILE A 450 -8.97 18.33 0.60
C ILE A 450 -8.78 19.51 1.57
N THR A 451 -9.66 19.64 2.57
CA THR A 451 -9.56 20.65 3.62
C THR A 451 -8.25 20.52 4.38
N TYR A 452 -7.78 19.31 4.69
CA TYR A 452 -6.50 19.08 5.35
C TYR A 452 -5.33 19.52 4.47
N LEU A 453 -5.30 19.14 3.19
CA LEU A 453 -4.24 19.54 2.26
C LEU A 453 -4.25 21.04 1.99
N VAL A 454 -5.44 21.66 1.88
CA VAL A 454 -5.60 23.12 1.81
C VAL A 454 -5.10 23.77 3.10
N LEU A 455 -5.45 23.23 4.27
CA LEU A 455 -4.99 23.72 5.56
C LEU A 455 -3.47 23.60 5.71
N VAL A 456 -2.87 22.48 5.29
CA VAL A 456 -1.42 22.31 5.21
C VAL A 456 -0.83 23.39 4.29
N ARG A 457 -1.35 23.55 3.07
CA ARG A 457 -0.84 24.54 2.11
C ARG A 457 -0.91 25.97 2.65
N LEU A 458 -2.02 26.34 3.30
CA LEU A 458 -2.24 27.67 3.89
C LEU A 458 -1.34 27.92 5.11
N LEU A 459 -1.16 26.93 5.98
CA LEU A 459 -0.41 27.10 7.22
C LEU A 459 1.09 26.85 7.06
N ARG A 460 1.52 26.06 6.06
CA ARG A 460 2.92 25.61 5.93
C ARG A 460 3.92 26.76 5.83
N TYR A 461 3.58 27.81 5.08
CA TYR A 461 4.39 29.01 4.85
C TYR A 461 4.04 30.17 5.79
N ARG A 462 2.95 30.06 6.56
CA ARG A 462 2.46 31.15 7.42
C ARG A 462 3.50 31.64 8.42
N ARG A 463 4.32 30.73 8.97
CA ARG A 463 5.39 31.12 9.92
C ARG A 463 6.48 31.91 9.23
N GLU A 464 6.93 31.49 8.06
CA GLU A 464 7.92 32.22 7.26
C GLU A 464 7.40 33.63 6.93
N SER A 465 6.18 33.75 6.41
CA SER A 465 5.56 35.05 6.13
C SER A 465 5.42 35.91 7.38
N SER A 466 5.00 35.32 8.51
CA SER A 466 4.87 36.03 9.79
C SER A 466 6.21 36.50 10.34
N LEU A 467 7.29 35.73 10.16
CA LEU A 467 8.63 36.14 10.57
C LEU A 467 9.10 37.35 9.75
N ARG A 468 8.97 37.29 8.42
CA ARG A 468 9.33 38.41 7.53
C ARG A 468 8.53 39.66 7.86
N ALA A 469 7.21 39.52 8.06
CA ALA A 469 6.35 40.64 8.44
C ALA A 469 6.70 41.22 9.82
N LYS A 470 7.02 40.36 10.80
CA LYS A 470 7.35 40.79 12.17
C LYS A 470 8.66 41.58 12.25
N PHE A 471 9.68 41.15 11.51
CA PHE A 471 11.01 41.78 11.56
C PHE A 471 11.23 42.84 10.48
N GLY A 472 10.37 42.91 9.45
CA GLY A 472 10.39 43.99 8.46
C GLY A 472 11.51 43.90 7.43
N TYR A 473 12.19 42.76 7.30
CA TYR A 473 13.26 42.57 6.33
C TYR A 473 12.74 42.04 4.99
N PHE A 474 12.28 42.95 4.12
CA PHE A 474 11.65 42.60 2.84
C PHE A 474 12.62 42.63 1.66
N ASP A 475 13.69 43.41 1.74
CA ASP A 475 14.66 43.68 0.67
C ASP A 475 16.11 43.76 1.21
N ARG A 476 17.10 43.86 0.32
CA ARG A 476 18.52 43.91 0.73
C ARG A 476 18.89 45.13 1.56
N GLU A 477 18.24 46.28 1.38
CA GLU A 477 18.58 47.49 2.14
C GLU A 477 18.14 47.37 3.60
N SER A 478 16.94 46.82 3.82
CA SER A 478 16.41 46.57 5.16
C SER A 478 17.33 45.66 5.99
N LEU A 479 17.99 44.67 5.36
CA LEU A 479 18.88 43.70 6.03
C LEU A 479 20.11 44.33 6.69
N THR A 480 20.53 45.52 6.26
CA THR A 480 21.70 46.23 6.80
C THR A 480 21.53 46.68 8.26
N SER A 481 20.29 46.72 8.74
CA SER A 481 19.96 47.12 10.11
C SER A 481 19.76 45.93 11.06
N MET A 482 19.88 44.69 10.56
CA MET A 482 19.59 43.50 11.36
C MET A 482 20.47 43.39 12.60
N THR A 483 19.83 43.45 13.77
CA THR A 483 20.56 43.31 15.04
C THR A 483 20.84 41.85 15.34
N ASN A 484 21.90 41.59 16.13
CA ASN A 484 22.20 40.26 16.62
C ASN A 484 21.06 39.68 17.47
N THR A 485 20.31 40.53 18.17
CA THR A 485 19.13 40.11 18.94
C THR A 485 18.02 39.56 18.04
N GLU A 486 17.78 40.19 16.89
CA GLU A 486 16.79 39.72 15.91
C GLU A 486 17.28 38.48 15.19
N ALA A 487 18.55 38.47 14.76
CA ALA A 487 19.19 37.32 14.14
C ALA A 487 19.09 36.06 15.03
N GLN A 488 19.43 36.18 16.32
CA GLN A 488 19.29 35.08 17.29
C GLN A 488 17.85 34.58 17.40
N LYS A 489 16.85 35.47 17.45
CA LYS A 489 15.43 35.08 17.52
C LYS A 489 15.00 34.35 16.25
N ILE A 490 15.42 34.81 15.07
CA ILE A 490 15.16 34.15 13.79
C ILE A 490 15.75 32.73 13.83
N LEU A 491 17.03 32.58 14.15
CA LEU A 491 17.69 31.27 14.21
C LEU A 491 17.08 30.33 15.26
N HIS A 492 16.67 30.86 16.42
CA HIS A 492 15.97 30.07 17.43
C HIS A 492 14.64 29.52 16.91
N ILE A 493 13.87 30.35 16.18
CA ILE A 493 12.59 29.92 15.59
C ILE A 493 12.83 28.88 14.49
N LEU A 494 13.84 29.08 13.64
CA LEU A 494 14.23 28.10 12.63
C LEU A 494 14.58 26.76 13.28
N GLY A 495 15.41 26.77 14.33
CA GLY A 495 15.87 25.58 15.02
C GLY A 495 14.85 24.88 15.90
N SER A 496 13.79 25.58 16.31
CA SER A 496 12.77 25.03 17.21
C SER A 496 11.51 24.59 16.47
N TYR A 497 11.17 25.25 15.36
CA TYR A 497 9.90 25.04 14.66
C TYR A 497 10.05 24.58 13.22
N GLU A 498 10.93 25.20 12.44
CA GLU A 498 11.00 25.00 10.99
C GLU A 498 11.88 23.80 10.64
N PHE A 499 13.17 23.84 11.02
CA PHE A 499 14.23 22.94 10.57
C PHE A 499 15.01 22.25 11.72
N PRO A 500 14.37 21.77 12.82
CA PRO A 500 15.08 21.24 13.98
C PRO A 500 16.01 20.06 13.64
N LEU A 501 15.54 19.16 12.75
CA LEU A 501 16.31 18.00 12.32
C LEU A 501 17.50 18.41 11.45
N MET A 502 17.28 19.22 10.40
CA MET A 502 18.35 19.57 9.47
C MET A 502 19.37 20.51 10.09
N GLN A 503 18.97 21.40 11.01
CA GLN A 503 19.94 22.21 11.74
C GLN A 503 20.85 21.33 12.60
N ARG A 504 20.31 20.31 13.28
CA ARG A 504 21.12 19.35 14.05
C ARG A 504 22.05 18.54 13.14
N LEU A 505 21.49 17.89 12.11
CA LEU A 505 22.28 17.06 11.18
C LEU A 505 23.35 17.87 10.46
N SER A 506 23.07 19.11 10.07
CA SER A 506 24.05 19.96 9.37
C SER A 506 25.31 20.23 10.20
N VAL A 507 25.15 20.43 11.52
CA VAL A 507 26.27 20.68 12.43
C VAL A 507 26.98 19.36 12.77
N GLU A 508 26.22 18.27 12.96
CA GLU A 508 26.78 16.91 13.11
C GLU A 508 27.69 16.55 11.94
N PHE A 509 27.21 16.75 10.72
CA PHE A 509 27.99 16.51 9.50
C PHE A 509 29.09 17.55 9.27
N GLY A 510 28.90 18.77 9.77
CA GLY A 510 29.93 19.81 9.81
C GLY A 510 31.16 19.41 10.62
N LEU A 511 31.04 18.53 11.62
CA LEU A 511 32.20 18.00 12.34
C LEU A 511 33.16 17.23 11.43
N PHE A 512 32.64 16.45 10.47
CA PHE A 512 33.51 15.74 9.53
C PHE A 512 34.31 16.69 8.64
N LYS A 513 33.79 17.89 8.35
CA LYS A 513 34.55 18.92 7.63
C LYS A 513 35.75 19.41 8.45
N THR A 514 35.57 19.66 9.75
CA THR A 514 36.70 20.07 10.60
C THR A 514 37.68 18.92 10.82
N TYR A 515 37.23 17.67 10.80
CA TYR A 515 38.12 16.49 10.83
C TYR A 515 38.96 16.36 9.56
N GLY A 516 38.45 16.82 8.41
CA GLY A 516 39.20 16.86 7.15
C GLY A 516 40.37 17.83 7.14
N ILE A 517 40.53 18.69 8.16
CA ILE A 517 41.65 19.63 8.30
C ILE A 517 42.69 19.06 9.27
N GLU A 518 43.90 18.82 8.77
CA GLU A 518 44.93 18.09 9.52
C GLU A 518 45.39 18.79 10.80
N THR A 519 45.50 20.12 10.81
CA THR A 519 45.85 20.92 12.01
C THR A 519 44.85 20.71 13.14
N ILE A 520 43.55 20.75 12.82
CA ILE A 520 42.46 20.50 13.76
C ILE A 520 42.52 19.03 14.24
N SER A 521 42.58 18.07 13.31
CA SER A 521 42.59 16.65 13.64
C SER A 521 43.77 16.22 14.49
N LYS A 522 44.97 16.79 14.28
CA LYS A 522 46.15 16.55 15.14
C LYS A 522 45.84 16.82 16.61
N LEU A 523 45.19 17.95 16.90
CA LEU A 523 44.82 18.30 18.27
C LEU A 523 43.71 17.39 18.82
N LEU A 524 42.71 17.05 18.01
CA LEU A 524 41.63 16.14 18.42
C LEU A 524 42.13 14.73 18.74
N VAL A 525 43.13 14.24 17.99
CA VAL A 525 43.80 12.97 18.25
C VAL A 525 44.67 13.06 19.50
N ALA A 526 45.46 14.13 19.66
CA ALA A 526 46.34 14.30 20.81
C ALA A 526 45.56 14.38 22.14
N THR A 527 44.42 15.07 22.14
CA THR A 527 43.60 15.26 23.35
C THR A 527 42.72 14.06 23.68
N ARG A 528 42.52 13.13 22.73
CA ARG A 528 41.60 11.98 22.83
C ARG A 528 40.16 12.35 23.20
N GLN A 529 39.75 13.62 23.02
CA GLN A 529 38.41 14.07 23.39
C GLN A 529 37.36 13.80 22.31
N LEU A 530 37.76 13.64 21.04
CA LEU A 530 36.87 13.33 19.90
C LEU A 530 37.38 12.17 19.03
N SER A 531 38.38 11.43 19.49
CA SER A 531 39.01 10.31 18.79
C SER A 531 39.01 9.01 19.60
N ASP A 532 38.38 9.03 20.79
CA ASP A 532 38.29 7.91 21.71
C ASP A 532 36.83 7.64 22.08
N ALA A 533 36.40 6.37 22.02
CA ALA A 533 35.00 5.98 22.23
C ALA A 533 34.49 6.27 23.67
N THR A 534 35.38 6.40 24.65
CA THR A 534 35.04 6.65 26.06
C THR A 534 34.75 8.13 26.29
N ASN A 535 35.56 9.02 25.71
CA ASN A 535 35.48 10.46 25.95
C ASN A 535 34.58 11.20 24.95
N SER A 536 34.54 10.73 23.70
CA SER A 536 33.82 11.41 22.60
C SER A 536 32.35 11.67 22.88
N PRO A 537 31.57 10.74 23.48
CA PRO A 537 30.17 11.01 23.78
C PRO A 537 29.95 12.21 24.70
N LYS A 538 30.75 12.34 25.78
CA LYS A 538 30.64 13.49 26.69
C LYS A 538 31.07 14.77 26.00
N ARG A 539 32.19 14.74 25.26
CA ARG A 539 32.70 15.93 24.56
C ARG A 539 31.71 16.44 23.51
N TYR A 540 31.05 15.52 22.81
CA TYR A 540 29.99 15.85 21.86
C TYR A 540 28.81 16.53 22.55
N GLU A 541 28.34 16.00 23.69
CA GLU A 541 27.26 16.63 24.44
C GLU A 541 27.69 18.00 24.98
N ASP A 542 28.89 18.12 25.57
CA ASP A 542 29.45 19.38 26.08
C ASP A 542 29.44 20.48 25.01
N THR A 543 29.92 20.16 23.80
CA THR A 543 29.92 21.09 22.66
C THR A 543 28.49 21.49 22.29
N THR A 544 27.57 20.53 22.27
CA THR A 544 26.17 20.80 21.95
C THR A 544 25.52 21.69 23.00
N VAL A 545 25.77 21.46 24.29
CA VAL A 545 25.26 22.31 25.38
C VAL A 545 25.70 23.76 25.20
N LEU A 546 27.00 24.01 25.00
CA LEU A 546 27.52 25.37 24.84
C LEU A 546 26.88 26.06 23.64
N ILE A 547 26.83 25.39 22.48
CA ILE A 547 26.23 25.95 21.26
C ILE A 547 24.74 26.22 21.44
N ARG A 548 24.00 25.29 22.05
CA ARG A 548 22.57 25.46 22.28
C ARG A 548 22.29 26.60 23.26
N GLU A 549 23.14 26.81 24.25
CA GLU A 549 23.00 27.91 25.20
C GLU A 549 23.05 29.28 24.52
N PHE A 550 24.10 29.58 23.73
CA PHE A 550 24.16 30.88 23.07
C PHE A 550 23.26 31.02 21.83
N THR A 551 22.80 29.92 21.21
CA THR A 551 21.84 29.97 20.09
C THR A 551 20.38 30.09 20.53
N ASN A 552 20.02 29.63 21.74
CA ASN A 552 18.63 29.63 22.22
C ASN A 552 18.32 30.71 23.26
N ASN A 553 19.33 31.40 23.79
CA ASN A 553 19.12 32.53 24.70
C ASN A 553 19.54 33.86 24.03
N PRO A 554 18.96 35.00 24.46
CA PRO A 554 19.32 36.31 23.92
C PRO A 554 20.83 36.59 24.01
N PRO A 555 21.43 37.32 23.04
CA PRO A 555 22.87 37.60 23.03
C PRO A 555 23.40 38.25 24.32
N THR A 556 22.58 39.09 24.95
CA THR A 556 22.92 39.82 26.19
C THR A 556 22.58 39.05 27.47
N SER A 557 22.10 37.82 27.37
CA SER A 557 21.75 37.01 28.55
C SER A 557 22.98 36.45 29.24
N SER A 558 22.90 36.28 30.57
CA SER A 558 23.96 35.65 31.37
C SER A 558 24.32 34.24 30.88
N ARG A 559 23.35 33.49 30.35
CA ARG A 559 23.55 32.15 29.79
C ARG A 559 24.40 32.17 28.52
N THR A 560 24.12 33.11 27.63
CA THR A 560 24.88 33.29 26.38
C THR A 560 26.32 33.71 26.67
N VAL A 561 26.53 34.70 27.53
CA VAL A 561 27.90 35.14 27.84
C VAL A 561 28.68 34.07 28.60
N ARG A 562 28.08 33.37 29.58
CA ARG A 562 28.78 32.31 30.33
C ARG A 562 29.13 31.10 29.46
N SER A 563 28.28 30.72 28.50
CA SER A 563 28.59 29.64 27.56
C SER A 563 29.74 30.00 26.61
N ILE A 564 29.76 31.22 26.08
CA ILE A 564 30.86 31.69 25.23
C ILE A 564 32.14 31.85 26.04
N SER A 565 32.08 32.42 27.25
CA SER A 565 33.25 32.52 28.14
C SER A 565 33.83 31.15 28.45
N ARG A 566 32.96 30.13 28.69
CA ARG A 566 33.43 28.77 28.89
C ARG A 566 34.14 28.24 27.65
N MET A 567 33.57 28.44 26.48
CA MET A 567 34.18 28.03 25.21
C MET A 567 35.53 28.72 24.98
N ASN A 568 35.62 30.04 25.22
CA ASN A 568 36.85 30.82 25.12
C ASN A 568 37.92 30.30 26.09
N PHE A 569 37.56 30.03 27.35
CA PHE A 569 38.46 29.43 28.33
C PHE A 569 39.00 28.07 27.86
N LEU A 570 38.13 27.18 27.38
CA LEU A 570 38.54 25.85 26.91
C LEU A 570 39.50 25.92 25.70
N HIS A 571 39.38 26.96 24.86
CA HIS A 571 40.27 27.18 23.72
C HIS A 571 41.53 28.01 24.07
N SER A 572 41.52 28.80 25.14
CA SER A 572 42.54 29.84 25.40
C SER A 572 43.96 29.28 25.47
N ARG A 573 44.17 28.15 26.18
CA ARG A 573 45.47 27.50 26.31
C ARG A 573 46.02 27.05 24.95
N TYR A 574 45.17 26.48 24.10
CA TYR A 574 45.56 25.97 22.80
C TYR A 574 45.82 27.10 21.79
N ARG A 575 45.08 28.21 21.91
CA ARG A 575 45.35 29.42 21.13
C ARG A 575 46.67 30.09 21.53
N LYS A 576 46.91 30.27 22.84
CA LYS A 576 48.15 30.85 23.37
C LYS A 576 49.39 30.03 22.98
N SER A 577 49.26 28.72 22.82
CA SER A 577 50.35 27.82 22.39
C SER A 577 50.45 27.66 20.87
N GLY A 578 49.61 28.32 20.07
CA GLY A 578 49.58 28.21 18.61
C GLY A 578 49.05 26.88 18.07
N GLN A 579 48.49 26.02 18.93
CA GLN A 579 47.92 24.72 18.53
C GLN A 579 46.51 24.85 17.91
N ILE A 580 45.80 25.95 18.20
CA ILE A 580 44.60 26.38 17.49
C ILE A 580 44.94 27.71 16.82
N THR A 581 45.04 27.70 15.50
CA THR A 581 45.33 28.90 14.71
C THR A 581 44.08 29.76 14.50
N ASN A 582 44.26 31.01 14.03
CA ASN A 582 43.13 31.84 13.62
C ASN A 582 42.37 31.22 12.43
N GLU A 583 43.08 30.62 11.47
CA GLU A 583 42.47 29.95 10.33
C GLU A 583 41.64 28.72 10.74
N ASP A 584 42.09 27.95 11.74
CA ASP A 584 41.31 26.82 12.28
C ASP A 584 39.98 27.30 12.90
N MET A 585 40.02 28.42 13.62
CA MET A 585 38.84 29.04 14.22
C MET A 585 37.90 29.61 13.15
N LEU A 586 38.44 30.33 12.16
CA LEU A 586 37.70 30.92 11.05
C LEU A 586 37.05 29.82 10.18
N TYR A 587 37.77 28.73 9.90
CA TYR A 587 37.22 27.59 9.19
C TYR A 587 36.11 26.89 9.97
N THR A 588 36.32 26.65 11.27
CA THR A 588 35.27 26.10 12.13
C THR A 588 34.03 27.01 12.18
N LEU A 589 34.22 28.33 12.24
CA LEU A 589 33.12 29.30 12.19
C LEU A 589 32.37 29.21 10.86
N SER A 590 33.09 29.09 9.74
CA SER A 590 32.51 29.00 8.40
C SER A 590 31.53 27.83 8.28
N VAL A 591 31.83 26.67 8.88
CA VAL A 591 30.95 25.49 8.90
C VAL A 591 29.58 25.81 9.52
N PHE A 592 29.54 26.60 10.60
CA PHE A 592 28.29 27.01 11.24
C PHE A 592 27.47 28.00 10.40
N VAL A 593 28.13 28.78 9.56
CA VAL A 593 27.48 29.72 8.63
C VAL A 593 26.93 28.97 7.41
N THR A 594 27.71 28.06 6.82
CA THR A 594 27.41 27.50 5.49
C THR A 594 26.60 26.21 5.53
N GLU A 595 26.85 25.31 6.49
CA GLU A 595 26.23 23.98 6.47
C GLU A 595 24.72 24.00 6.75
N PRO A 596 24.18 24.79 7.70
CA PRO A 596 22.73 24.84 7.91
C PRO A 596 21.96 25.27 6.66
N SER A 597 22.44 26.30 5.96
CA SER A 597 21.83 26.77 4.71
C SER A 597 21.93 25.72 3.60
N ARG A 598 23.09 25.06 3.47
CA ARG A 598 23.31 23.99 2.49
C ARG A 598 22.39 22.78 2.73
N PHE A 599 22.29 22.30 3.97
CA PHE A 599 21.45 21.16 4.34
C PHE A 599 19.96 21.48 4.16
N ALA A 600 19.52 22.68 4.55
CA ALA A 600 18.14 23.10 4.34
C ALA A 600 17.77 23.07 2.85
N ARG A 601 18.65 23.59 1.98
CA ARG A 601 18.46 23.60 0.52
C ARG A 601 18.41 22.19 -0.08
N LEU A 602 19.27 21.28 0.38
CA LEU A 602 19.39 19.95 -0.21
C LEU A 602 18.37 18.93 0.33
N TYR A 603 18.04 19.00 1.63
CA TYR A 603 17.38 17.90 2.34
C TYR A 603 16.14 18.29 3.15
N ASP A 604 15.83 19.58 3.28
CA ASP A 604 14.60 20.02 3.95
C ASP A 604 13.50 20.43 2.97
N TRP A 605 12.33 20.75 3.51
CA TRP A 605 11.12 21.03 2.72
C TRP A 605 11.18 22.36 1.96
N ARG A 606 12.09 23.27 2.33
CA ARG A 606 12.43 24.52 1.60
C ARG A 606 13.86 24.99 1.94
N PRO A 607 14.50 25.77 1.04
CA PRO A 607 15.72 26.50 1.38
C PRO A 607 15.45 27.64 2.37
N LEU A 608 16.51 28.14 3.01
CA LEU A 608 16.48 29.39 3.77
C LEU A 608 16.33 30.59 2.83
N ASN A 609 15.51 31.55 3.20
CA ASN A 609 15.37 32.82 2.47
C ASN A 609 16.50 33.81 2.82
N GLU A 610 16.58 34.94 2.12
CA GLU A 610 17.66 35.93 2.32
C GLU A 610 17.74 36.49 3.75
N MET A 611 16.59 36.78 4.38
CA MET A 611 16.56 37.23 5.77
C MET A 611 17.13 36.18 6.71
N GLU A 612 16.76 34.91 6.52
CA GLU A 612 17.26 33.79 7.31
C GLU A 612 18.76 33.54 7.11
N ASN A 613 19.27 33.68 5.87
CA ASN A 613 20.71 33.59 5.58
C ASN A 613 21.48 34.80 6.14
N CYS A 614 20.92 36.01 6.07
CA CYS A 614 21.51 37.19 6.70
C CYS A 614 21.59 37.01 8.22
N ALA A 615 20.53 36.47 8.84
CA ALA A 615 20.52 36.18 10.27
C ALA A 615 21.61 35.17 10.68
N LEU A 616 21.89 34.15 9.85
CA LEU A 616 23.04 33.25 10.07
C LEU A 616 24.35 34.05 10.09
N GLY A 617 24.56 34.91 9.10
CA GLY A 617 25.77 35.73 9.00
C GLY A 617 25.94 36.72 10.14
N VAL A 618 24.89 37.48 10.48
CA VAL A 618 24.89 38.42 11.63
C VAL A 618 25.23 37.69 12.92
N PHE A 619 24.52 36.60 13.20
CA PHE A 619 24.66 35.88 14.45
C PHE A 619 26.06 35.27 14.60
N TRP A 620 26.53 34.55 13.58
CA TRP A 620 27.83 33.88 13.67
C TRP A 620 29.00 34.84 13.56
N LYS A 621 28.89 35.97 12.85
CA LYS A 621 29.89 37.04 12.92
C LYS A 621 30.02 37.57 14.35
N ALA A 622 28.90 37.83 15.03
CA ALA A 622 28.91 38.28 16.42
C ALA A 622 29.49 37.22 17.39
N ILE A 623 29.32 35.92 17.11
CA ILE A 623 30.01 34.86 17.86
C ILE A 623 31.51 34.87 17.56
N GLY A 624 31.91 35.00 16.29
CA GLY A 624 33.32 35.08 15.89
C GLY A 624 34.05 36.25 16.55
N ASP A 625 33.42 37.42 16.62
CA ASP A 625 33.93 38.59 17.32
C ASP A 625 34.11 38.32 18.82
N ALA A 626 33.10 37.69 19.45
CA ALA A 626 33.15 37.33 20.87
C ALA A 626 34.21 36.26 21.18
N MET A 627 34.58 35.47 20.17
CA MET A 627 35.68 34.52 20.24
C MET A 627 37.03 35.14 19.84
N GLY A 628 37.07 36.41 19.43
CA GLY A 628 38.28 37.09 18.99
C GLY A 628 38.90 36.45 17.75
N ILE A 629 38.07 36.10 16.75
CA ILE A 629 38.52 35.64 15.44
C ILE A 629 38.88 36.87 14.59
N GLU A 630 40.05 36.86 13.98
CA GLU A 630 40.50 37.91 13.08
C GLU A 630 40.11 37.61 11.64
N TYR A 631 39.58 38.61 10.93
CA TYR A 631 39.12 38.43 9.54
C TYR A 631 40.04 39.12 8.53
N VAL A 632 40.72 40.19 8.93
CA VAL A 632 41.67 40.94 8.10
C VAL A 632 42.82 40.03 7.69
N GLY A 633 43.21 40.10 6.41
CA GLY A 633 44.20 39.20 5.82
C GLY A 633 43.67 37.82 5.43
N HIS A 634 42.43 37.47 5.77
CA HIS A 634 41.80 36.20 5.41
C HIS A 634 40.59 36.39 4.47
N LEU A 635 39.61 37.19 4.88
CA LEU A 635 38.39 37.43 4.09
C LEU A 635 38.55 38.64 3.16
N ALA A 636 38.05 38.53 1.93
CA ALA A 636 38.35 39.49 0.87
C ALA A 636 37.80 40.89 1.14
N ARG A 637 36.75 40.99 1.96
CA ARG A 637 36.11 42.27 2.29
C ARG A 637 36.39 42.75 3.71
N ALA A 638 37.19 42.03 4.49
CA ALA A 638 37.44 42.37 5.89
C ALA A 638 37.96 43.81 6.06
N ASP A 639 38.85 44.28 5.16
CA ASP A 639 39.41 45.64 5.20
C ASP A 639 38.39 46.73 4.88
N LYS A 640 37.43 46.43 3.99
CA LYS A 640 36.39 47.38 3.54
C LYS A 640 35.12 47.32 4.39
N GLY A 641 34.98 46.27 5.19
CA GLY A 641 33.75 45.91 5.87
C GLY A 641 32.72 45.22 4.97
N TRP A 642 31.73 44.63 5.63
CA TRP A 642 30.54 44.06 4.99
C TRP A 642 29.35 44.95 5.26
N ARG A 643 28.47 45.06 4.27
CA ARG A 643 27.22 45.81 4.36
C ARG A 643 26.24 45.19 5.35
N ASP A 644 26.17 43.86 5.37
CA ASP A 644 25.23 43.08 6.17
C ASP A 644 25.70 41.62 6.34
N GLY A 645 24.93 40.84 7.10
CA GLY A 645 25.28 39.46 7.40
C GLY A 645 25.30 38.53 6.18
N LEU A 646 24.50 38.81 5.15
CA LEU A 646 24.49 37.95 3.96
C LEU A 646 25.80 38.12 3.17
N GLU A 647 26.29 39.35 3.03
CA GLU A 647 27.58 39.62 2.36
C GLU A 647 28.77 39.01 3.13
N PHE A 648 28.72 39.05 4.47
CA PHE A 648 29.68 38.32 5.32
C PHE A 648 29.61 36.80 5.08
N ALA A 649 28.39 36.24 5.04
CA ALA A 649 28.18 34.81 4.82
C ALA A 649 28.67 34.35 3.44
N GLU A 650 28.53 35.18 2.41
CA GLU A 650 29.06 34.92 1.06
C GLU A 650 30.60 34.96 1.04
N ASP A 651 31.22 35.98 1.62
CA ASP A 651 32.67 36.14 1.66
C ASP A 651 33.36 34.98 2.41
N ILE A 652 32.86 34.63 3.60
CA ILE A 652 33.39 33.50 4.37
C ILE A 652 33.17 32.15 3.66
N ALA A 653 32.07 31.99 2.90
CA ALA A 653 31.83 30.78 2.13
C ALA A 653 32.81 30.62 0.96
N VAL A 654 33.13 31.72 0.26
CA VAL A 654 34.14 31.73 -0.80
C VAL A 654 35.51 31.40 -0.23
N TRP A 655 35.89 32.04 0.88
CA TRP A 655 37.14 31.76 1.58
C TRP A 655 37.23 30.31 2.05
N ALA A 656 36.18 29.79 2.70
CA ALA A 656 36.15 28.41 3.21
C ALA A 656 36.31 27.39 2.08
N LYS A 657 35.70 27.62 0.91
CA LYS A 657 35.89 26.75 -0.26
C LYS A 657 37.34 26.75 -0.74
N ALA A 658 37.99 27.91 -0.80
CA ALA A 658 39.41 28.01 -1.14
C ALA A 658 40.30 27.34 -0.10
N TYR A 659 39.98 27.52 1.19
CA TYR A 659 40.66 26.88 2.30
C TYR A 659 40.54 25.35 2.24
N GLU A 660 39.35 24.80 1.97
CA GLU A 660 39.12 23.37 1.76
C GLU A 660 39.95 22.82 0.59
N ILE A 661 40.01 23.54 -0.54
CA ILE A 661 40.83 23.12 -1.70
C ILE A 661 42.31 22.98 -1.32
N LYS A 662 42.82 23.89 -0.49
CA LYS A 662 44.22 23.95 -0.09
C LYS A 662 44.56 22.97 1.04
N HIS A 663 43.73 22.86 2.07
CA HIS A 663 44.07 22.20 3.34
C HIS A 663 43.33 20.87 3.61
N MET A 664 42.20 20.60 2.94
CA MET A 664 41.45 19.35 3.12
C MET A 664 42.04 18.25 2.21
N LYS A 665 43.13 17.63 2.66
CA LYS A 665 43.90 16.62 1.92
C LYS A 665 43.84 15.25 2.62
N PRO A 666 43.97 14.13 1.87
CA PRO A 666 44.04 12.78 2.44
C PRO A 666 45.08 12.68 3.56
N SER A 667 44.65 12.30 4.77
CA SER A 667 45.52 12.16 5.92
C SER A 667 45.04 11.08 6.89
N LYS A 668 45.96 10.19 7.29
CA LYS A 668 45.72 9.18 8.33
C LYS A 668 45.41 9.79 9.70
N VAL A 669 45.75 11.05 9.92
CA VAL A 669 45.40 11.76 11.16
C VAL A 669 43.93 12.17 11.12
N CYS A 670 43.44 12.60 9.96
CA CYS A 670 42.05 13.00 9.73
C CYS A 670 41.06 11.82 9.78
N SER A 671 41.50 10.59 9.49
CA SER A 671 40.63 9.41 9.59
C SER A 671 40.21 9.10 11.03
N LYS A 672 41.12 9.26 12.01
CA LYS A 672 40.88 8.79 13.39
C LYS A 672 39.64 9.39 14.06
N PRO A 673 39.37 10.71 13.99
CA PRO A 673 38.13 11.25 14.54
C PRO A 673 36.88 10.76 13.80
N ALA A 674 36.95 10.57 12.48
CA ALA A 674 35.84 10.04 11.69
C ALA A 674 35.54 8.57 12.05
N ASP A 675 36.58 7.75 12.22
CA ASP A 675 36.51 6.35 12.64
C ASP A 675 35.89 6.20 14.05
N ALA A 676 36.05 7.20 14.91
CA ALA A 676 35.43 7.25 16.24
C ALA A 676 33.96 7.71 16.19
N LEU A 677 33.63 8.66 15.30
CA LEU A 677 32.30 9.28 15.25
C LEU A 677 31.25 8.40 14.54
N ILE A 678 31.60 7.70 13.45
CA ILE A 678 30.64 6.87 12.70
C ILE A 678 30.01 5.77 13.58
N PRO A 679 30.77 4.99 14.37
CA PRO A 679 30.20 4.03 15.32
C PRO A 679 29.34 4.70 16.40
N MET A 680 29.74 5.89 16.85
CA MET A 680 28.94 6.66 17.81
C MET A 680 27.58 7.02 17.19
N MET A 681 27.52 7.48 15.93
CA MET A 681 26.26 7.84 15.26
C MET A 681 25.37 6.62 14.98
N THR A 682 25.95 5.45 14.72
CA THR A 682 25.23 4.20 14.42
C THR A 682 24.95 3.32 15.64
N GLN A 683 25.22 3.81 16.85
CA GLN A 683 25.11 3.02 18.08
C GLN A 683 23.70 2.44 18.30
N LEU A 684 22.66 3.23 18.04
CA LEU A 684 21.25 2.84 18.19
C LEU A 684 20.70 2.11 16.96
N VAL A 685 21.55 1.72 16.01
CA VAL A 685 21.16 0.89 14.85
C VAL A 685 21.37 -0.59 15.22
N PRO A 686 20.40 -1.49 14.93
CA PRO A 686 20.58 -2.93 15.13
C PRO A 686 21.89 -3.43 14.50
N ALA A 687 22.59 -4.34 15.18
CA ALA A 687 23.95 -4.76 14.80
C ALA A 687 24.07 -5.19 13.32
N ALA A 688 23.08 -5.93 12.80
CA ALA A 688 23.04 -6.38 11.41
C ALA A 688 22.95 -5.24 10.37
N LEU A 689 22.44 -4.07 10.76
CA LEU A 689 22.24 -2.90 9.89
C LEU A 689 23.32 -1.83 10.06
N LYS A 690 24.27 -1.98 11.00
CA LYS A 690 25.34 -0.99 11.23
C LYS A 690 26.21 -0.74 10.00
N PRO A 691 26.64 -1.75 9.21
CA PRO A 691 27.42 -1.51 7.99
C PRO A 691 26.64 -0.69 6.96
N VAL A 692 25.35 -1.01 6.78
CA VAL A 692 24.43 -0.28 5.91
C VAL A 692 24.29 1.17 6.35
N ALA A 693 24.06 1.40 7.66
CA ALA A 693 23.92 2.74 8.20
C ALA A 693 25.23 3.55 8.09
N ALA A 694 26.39 2.92 8.26
CA ALA A 694 27.68 3.56 8.06
C ALA A 694 27.87 4.01 6.61
N GLU A 695 27.56 3.16 5.62
CA GLU A 695 27.59 3.56 4.20
C GLU A 695 26.63 4.72 3.90
N CYS A 696 25.42 4.72 4.46
CA CYS A 696 24.46 5.83 4.32
C CYS A 696 24.97 7.14 4.94
N ILE A 697 25.66 7.08 6.08
CA ILE A 697 26.30 8.26 6.69
C ILE A 697 27.41 8.78 5.78
N ILE A 698 28.27 7.90 5.27
CA ILE A 698 29.36 8.28 4.35
C ILE A 698 28.80 8.89 3.06
N ALA A 699 27.65 8.40 2.56
CA ALA A 699 26.99 8.95 1.37
C ALA A 699 26.59 10.43 1.51
N LEU A 700 26.35 10.92 2.74
CA LEU A 700 26.03 12.33 2.99
C LEU A 700 27.26 13.24 3.05
N MET A 701 28.46 12.66 3.14
CA MET A 701 29.71 13.41 3.14
C MET A 701 30.09 13.78 1.71
N GLY A 702 30.60 15.00 1.51
CA GLY A 702 31.16 15.41 0.23
C GLY A 702 32.46 14.65 -0.08
N GLU A 703 32.77 14.48 -1.37
CA GLU A 703 33.96 13.77 -1.88
C GLU A 703 35.25 14.18 -1.16
N ARG A 704 35.54 15.50 -1.10
CA ARG A 704 36.75 16.02 -0.41
C ARG A 704 36.87 15.58 1.06
N VAL A 705 35.76 15.53 1.78
CA VAL A 705 35.77 15.11 3.20
C VAL A 705 36.03 13.61 3.30
N ARG A 706 35.44 12.81 2.41
CA ARG A 706 35.70 11.37 2.35
C ARG A 706 37.17 11.09 2.04
N ASP A 707 37.73 11.78 1.06
CA ASP A 707 39.13 11.64 0.67
C ASP A 707 40.07 12.07 1.80
N ALA A 708 39.81 13.23 2.42
CA ALA A 708 40.62 13.74 3.52
C ALA A 708 40.64 12.80 4.72
N CYS A 709 39.47 12.27 5.09
CA CYS A 709 39.31 11.31 6.17
C CYS A 709 39.61 9.86 5.77
N MET A 710 40.01 9.59 4.51
CA MET A 710 40.28 8.25 3.98
C MET A 710 39.11 7.26 4.18
N LEU A 711 37.87 7.75 4.05
CA LEU A 711 36.67 6.93 4.17
C LEU A 711 36.40 6.16 2.88
N PRO A 712 35.83 4.93 2.96
CA PRO A 712 35.54 4.13 1.78
C PRO A 712 34.49 4.80 0.89
N GLU A 713 34.56 4.55 -0.41
CA GLU A 713 33.53 5.01 -1.33
C GLU A 713 32.19 4.29 -1.05
N PRO A 714 31.09 5.03 -0.80
CA PRO A 714 29.80 4.42 -0.54
C PRO A 714 29.24 3.81 -1.82
N ARG A 715 28.58 2.64 -1.71
CA ARG A 715 27.98 1.97 -2.87
C ARG A 715 26.84 2.80 -3.45
N SER A 716 26.60 2.68 -4.75
CA SER A 716 25.57 3.46 -5.46
C SER A 716 24.16 3.30 -4.87
N TRP A 717 23.82 2.10 -4.35
CA TRP A 717 22.53 1.89 -3.68
C TRP A 717 22.41 2.68 -2.38
N ALA A 718 23.49 2.86 -1.61
CA ALA A 718 23.48 3.59 -0.35
C ALA A 718 23.30 5.09 -0.61
N ILE A 719 23.95 5.62 -1.65
CA ILE A 719 23.74 6.99 -2.15
C ILE A 719 22.27 7.17 -2.56
N ALA A 720 21.76 6.32 -3.45
CA ALA A 720 20.39 6.39 -3.95
C ALA A 720 19.36 6.31 -2.82
N LEU A 721 19.52 5.34 -1.90
CA LEU A 721 18.65 5.17 -0.75
C LEU A 721 18.63 6.42 0.13
N THR A 722 19.81 6.92 0.51
CA THR A 722 19.95 8.04 1.45
C THR A 722 19.33 9.32 0.90
N HIS A 723 19.65 9.66 -0.35
CA HIS A 723 19.08 10.84 -1.00
C HIS A 723 17.58 10.70 -1.24
N THR A 724 17.11 9.52 -1.67
CA THR A 724 15.67 9.26 -1.90
C THR A 724 14.87 9.40 -0.61
N VAL A 725 15.34 8.81 0.50
CA VAL A 725 14.66 8.91 1.80
C VAL A 725 14.57 10.36 2.28
N LEU A 726 15.65 11.13 2.15
CA LEU A 726 15.65 12.55 2.52
C LEU A 726 14.75 13.39 1.60
N SER A 727 14.73 13.13 0.30
CA SER A 727 13.84 13.81 -0.66
C SER A 727 12.38 13.51 -0.40
N ILE A 728 12.01 12.24 -0.18
CA ILE A 728 10.64 11.84 0.18
C ILE A 728 10.23 12.53 1.49
N ARG A 729 11.11 12.53 2.51
CA ARG A 729 10.86 13.23 3.77
C ARG A 729 10.62 14.73 3.55
N GLY A 730 11.45 15.39 2.75
CA GLY A 730 11.26 16.80 2.37
C GLY A 730 9.90 17.05 1.72
N MET A 731 9.51 16.22 0.76
CA MET A 731 8.21 16.28 0.07
C MET A 731 7.03 16.08 1.04
N VAL A 732 7.08 15.06 1.90
CA VAL A 732 6.04 14.79 2.91
C VAL A 732 5.89 15.97 3.86
N VAL A 733 7.00 16.51 4.38
CA VAL A 733 6.95 17.68 5.27
C VAL A 733 6.39 18.92 4.55
N ARG A 734 6.69 19.08 3.27
CA ARG A 734 6.21 20.22 2.46
C ARG A 734 4.71 20.17 2.17
N HIS A 735 4.20 19.00 1.80
CA HIS A 735 2.86 18.87 1.21
C HIS A 735 1.83 18.20 2.11
N LEU A 736 2.28 17.40 3.08
CA LEU A 736 1.39 16.55 3.88
C LEU A 736 1.46 16.81 5.38
N ALA A 737 2.47 17.55 5.88
CA ALA A 737 2.62 17.82 7.30
C ALA A 737 2.24 19.27 7.68
N LEU A 738 1.34 19.41 8.66
CA LEU A 738 1.04 20.69 9.29
C LEU A 738 2.30 21.30 9.95
N PRO A 739 2.38 22.64 10.08
CA PRO A 739 3.44 23.26 10.87
C PRO A 739 3.43 22.78 12.31
N ARG A 740 4.63 22.62 12.89
CA ARG A 740 4.78 22.30 14.31
C ARG A 740 4.07 23.36 15.13
N LEU A 741 3.16 22.93 15.99
CA LEU A 741 2.46 23.81 16.93
C LEU A 741 3.32 24.13 18.16
N TRP A 742 4.21 23.21 18.53
CA TRP A 742 5.04 23.28 19.72
C TRP A 742 6.53 23.29 19.33
N PRO A 743 7.37 24.05 20.04
CA PRO A 743 8.80 24.08 19.79
C PRO A 743 9.47 22.79 20.24
N VAL A 744 10.47 22.34 19.49
CA VAL A 744 11.47 21.42 20.02
C VAL A 744 12.29 22.15 21.08
N LYS A 745 12.26 21.67 22.32
CA LYS A 745 13.01 22.25 23.44
C LYS A 745 14.41 21.65 23.48
N HIS A 746 15.43 22.47 23.18
CA HIS A 746 16.83 22.04 23.19
C HIS A 746 17.50 22.18 24.56
N ILE A 747 17.08 23.16 25.36
CA ILE A 747 17.62 23.45 26.70
C ILE A 747 16.49 23.74 27.69
N ALA A 748 16.72 23.52 28.98
CA ALA A 748 15.78 23.93 30.02
C ALA A 748 15.71 25.46 30.13
N ASN A 749 14.52 25.98 30.46
CA ASN A 749 14.29 27.42 30.66
C ASN A 749 14.78 27.92 32.02
N LYS A 750 14.76 27.05 33.04
CA LYS A 750 15.09 27.39 34.41
C LYS A 750 15.99 26.31 35.03
N PRO A 751 16.88 26.68 35.96
CA PRO A 751 17.60 25.71 36.77
C PRO A 751 16.66 24.82 37.59
N ASN A 752 17.15 23.65 37.98
CA ASN A 752 16.49 22.76 38.92
C ASN A 752 16.69 23.24 40.37
N GLN A 753 16.17 22.46 41.34
CA GLN A 753 16.25 22.78 42.77
C GLN A 753 17.70 22.88 43.29
N LEU A 754 18.67 22.27 42.60
CA LEU A 754 20.10 22.34 42.93
C LEU A 754 20.82 23.50 42.22
N GLY A 755 20.09 24.39 41.54
CA GLY A 755 20.66 25.48 40.76
C GLY A 755 21.33 25.04 39.45
N ARG A 756 21.17 23.77 39.05
CA ARG A 756 21.78 23.18 37.84
C ARG A 756 20.82 23.16 36.66
N LEU A 757 21.36 23.18 35.45
CA LEU A 757 20.56 23.09 34.23
C LEU A 757 20.53 21.65 33.70
N ASN A 758 19.34 21.17 33.36
CA ASN A 758 19.15 19.88 32.73
C ASN A 758 18.83 20.02 31.24
N LEU A 759 19.18 19.01 30.46
CA LEU A 759 18.70 18.88 29.10
C LEU A 759 17.31 18.21 29.10
N PRO A 760 16.34 18.72 28.29
CA PRO A 760 15.04 18.08 28.14
C PRO A 760 15.13 16.66 27.57
N SER A 761 16.08 16.43 26.66
CA SER A 761 16.40 15.15 26.03
C SER A 761 17.88 15.09 25.66
N ALA A 762 18.41 13.88 25.51
CA ALA A 762 19.76 13.64 25.01
C ALA A 762 19.95 14.26 23.63
N GLN A 763 21.09 14.91 23.38
CA GLN A 763 21.41 15.45 22.06
C GLN A 763 22.24 14.47 21.22
N GLY A 764 23.15 13.73 21.88
CA GLY A 764 23.79 12.54 21.31
C GLY A 764 23.08 11.24 21.69
N ASN A 765 23.78 10.11 21.48
CA ASN A 765 23.26 8.77 21.79
C ASN A 765 23.35 8.38 23.28
N HIS A 766 23.82 9.29 24.13
CA HIS A 766 23.94 9.10 25.58
C HIS A 766 23.23 10.20 26.35
N PRO A 767 22.52 9.86 27.45
CA PRO A 767 21.68 10.81 28.18
C PRO A 767 22.44 11.68 29.18
N PHE A 768 23.51 12.35 28.72
CA PHE A 768 24.26 13.30 29.53
C PHE A 768 23.37 14.48 29.93
N TYR A 769 23.41 14.88 31.21
CA TYR A 769 22.65 16.02 31.76
C TYR A 769 21.12 15.89 31.72
N VAL A 770 20.59 14.72 31.38
CA VAL A 770 19.14 14.47 31.27
C VAL A 770 18.60 13.95 32.61
N LYS A 771 17.56 14.61 33.13
CA LYS A 771 16.88 14.18 34.34
C LYS A 771 16.06 12.89 34.11
N PRO A 772 16.13 11.87 34.98
CA PRO A 772 15.32 10.65 34.91
C PRO A 772 13.87 10.89 35.33
N THR A 773 13.11 11.59 34.50
CA THR A 773 11.66 11.73 34.69
C THR A 773 10.94 10.45 34.24
N LEU A 774 9.67 10.29 34.65
CA LEU A 774 8.84 9.17 34.19
C LEU A 774 8.85 9.06 32.65
N TRP A 775 8.74 10.19 31.96
CA TRP A 775 8.77 10.23 30.50
C TRP A 775 10.15 9.97 29.90
N ASN A 776 11.20 10.58 30.45
CA ASN A 776 12.56 10.47 29.89
C ASN A 776 13.21 9.11 30.14
N ARG A 777 12.81 8.41 31.21
CA ARG A 777 13.35 7.08 31.55
C ARG A 777 12.42 5.94 31.10
N TRP A 778 11.11 6.12 31.14
CA TRP A 778 10.13 5.04 30.92
C TRP A 778 9.12 5.31 29.81
N GLY A 779 9.23 6.44 29.09
CA GLY A 779 8.40 6.73 27.92
C GLY A 779 8.78 5.89 26.70
N PHE A 780 7.94 5.90 25.66
CA PHE A 780 8.12 5.07 24.46
C PHE A 780 9.48 5.24 23.78
N GLY A 781 10.00 6.48 23.70
CA GLY A 781 11.33 6.74 23.13
C GLY A 781 12.46 6.12 23.96
N ALA A 782 12.32 6.11 25.29
CA ALA A 782 13.28 5.48 26.20
C ALA A 782 13.27 3.95 26.04
N TRP A 783 12.09 3.33 25.95
CA TRP A 783 11.97 1.89 25.68
C TRP A 783 12.65 1.49 24.36
N ALA A 784 12.49 2.27 23.30
CA ALA A 784 13.18 2.00 22.03
C ALA A 784 14.70 2.05 22.19
N VAL A 785 15.23 3.07 22.87
CA VAL A 785 16.68 3.18 23.17
C VAL A 785 17.17 1.98 23.98
N TRP A 786 16.44 1.58 25.02
CA TRP A 786 16.79 0.45 25.88
C TRP A 786 16.79 -0.89 25.12
N LEU A 787 15.76 -1.15 24.32
CA LEU A 787 15.68 -2.36 23.48
C LEU A 787 16.84 -2.46 22.47
N LEU A 788 17.38 -1.31 22.04
CA LEU A 788 18.53 -1.22 21.14
C LEU A 788 19.87 -1.22 21.89
N GLY A 789 19.87 -1.49 23.20
CA GLY A 789 21.07 -1.57 24.04
C GLY A 789 21.65 -0.21 24.45
N GLY A 790 20.90 0.87 24.29
CA GLY A 790 21.27 2.22 24.71
C GLY A 790 21.08 2.46 26.21
N LYS A 791 21.77 3.48 26.74
CA LYS A 791 21.65 3.88 28.15
C LYS A 791 20.48 4.83 28.36
N LEU A 792 19.78 4.67 29.47
CA LEU A 792 18.65 5.52 29.86
C LEU A 792 19.07 6.61 30.85
N PRO A 793 18.37 7.76 30.88
CA PRO A 793 18.61 8.79 31.89
C PRO A 793 18.53 8.19 33.29
N GLY A 794 19.58 8.36 34.10
CA GLY A 794 19.72 7.77 35.44
C GLY A 794 20.63 6.53 35.50
N ASP A 795 20.93 5.90 34.37
CA ASP A 795 21.98 4.88 34.31
C ASP A 795 23.35 5.55 34.48
N ASP A 796 24.32 4.85 35.08
CA ASP A 796 25.68 5.37 35.32
C ASP A 796 25.71 6.82 35.83
N ALA A 797 24.89 7.13 36.84
CA ALA A 797 24.65 8.50 37.29
C ALA A 797 25.95 9.30 37.54
N GLY A 798 26.99 8.66 38.10
CA GLY A 798 28.31 9.28 38.34
C GLY A 798 29.08 9.70 37.07
N ARG A 799 28.68 9.21 35.89
CA ARG A 799 29.29 9.53 34.59
C ARG A 799 28.38 10.34 33.68
N LEU A 800 27.05 10.19 33.78
CA LEU A 800 26.08 10.85 32.90
C LEU A 800 25.46 12.12 33.49
N PHE A 801 25.74 12.46 34.75
CA PHE A 801 25.34 13.72 35.39
C PHE A 801 23.84 14.05 35.31
N PRO A 802 22.92 13.15 35.72
CA PRO A 802 21.47 13.40 35.66
C PRO A 802 21.00 14.61 36.49
N GLU A 803 21.80 15.08 37.43
CA GLU A 803 21.62 16.31 38.21
C GLU A 803 21.79 17.60 37.39
N GLY A 804 22.31 17.50 36.15
CA GLY A 804 22.52 18.63 35.25
C GLY A 804 23.91 19.26 35.37
N TYR A 805 24.14 20.33 34.61
CA TYR A 805 25.43 21.01 34.52
C TYR A 805 25.42 22.42 35.12
N LEU A 806 26.63 22.85 35.47
CA LEU A 806 27.03 24.26 35.61
C LEU A 806 28.00 24.62 34.48
N PHE A 807 28.06 25.88 34.06
CA PHE A 807 28.90 26.29 32.92
C PHE A 807 30.38 25.96 33.12
N GLU A 808 30.90 26.20 34.33
CA GLU A 808 32.26 25.91 34.75
C GLU A 808 32.61 24.41 34.77
N GLU A 809 31.60 23.52 34.72
CA GLU A 809 31.81 22.07 34.73
C GLU A 809 31.83 21.44 33.33
N ILE A 810 31.40 22.18 32.30
CA ILE A 810 31.33 21.70 30.92
C ILE A 810 32.74 21.55 30.35
N GLY A 811 33.02 20.46 29.63
CA GLY A 811 34.33 20.17 29.03
C GLY A 811 35.02 18.95 29.66
N PRO A 812 36.31 18.75 29.35
CA PRO A 812 37.09 17.62 29.87
C PRO A 812 37.13 17.62 31.40
N ASN A 813 37.11 16.43 32.02
CA ASN A 813 37.10 16.30 33.48
C ASN A 813 38.28 17.04 34.16
N ALA A 814 39.46 17.06 33.53
CA ALA A 814 40.64 17.77 34.03
C ALA A 814 40.49 19.31 34.04
N GLN A 815 39.51 19.86 33.31
CA GLN A 815 39.20 21.28 33.26
C GLN A 815 37.90 21.63 33.99
N LYS A 816 37.25 20.66 34.64
CA LYS A 816 36.03 20.87 35.43
C LYS A 816 36.33 21.86 36.56
N ASN A 817 35.49 22.87 36.71
CA ASN A 817 35.60 23.94 37.72
C ASN A 817 36.82 24.87 37.63
N LEU A 818 37.65 24.75 36.59
CA LEU A 818 38.76 25.68 36.34
C LEU A 818 38.30 26.90 35.53
N GLY A 819 39.01 28.02 35.66
CA GLY A 819 38.81 29.21 34.84
C GLY A 819 37.64 30.11 35.25
N LYS A 820 37.11 29.98 36.48
CA LYS A 820 35.92 30.73 36.93
C LYS A 820 36.11 32.25 36.83
N ASP A 821 37.24 32.76 37.29
CA ASP A 821 37.51 34.21 37.28
C ASP A 821 37.73 34.73 35.85
N GLU A 822 38.54 34.03 35.04
CA GLU A 822 38.71 34.35 33.61
C GLU A 822 37.37 34.38 32.88
N MET A 823 36.50 33.39 33.14
CA MET A 823 35.17 33.32 32.54
C MET A 823 34.27 34.48 32.98
N ALA A 824 34.34 34.88 34.25
CA ALA A 824 33.57 36.01 34.78
C ALA A 824 34.02 37.33 34.15
N THR A 825 35.33 37.57 34.07
CA THR A 825 35.90 38.75 33.40
C THR A 825 35.53 38.80 31.92
N ASP A 826 35.62 37.68 31.21
CA ASP A 826 35.23 37.59 29.79
C ASP A 826 33.72 37.83 29.61
N ALA A 827 32.89 37.32 30.52
CA ALA A 827 31.45 37.55 30.50
C ALA A 827 31.11 39.04 30.71
N GLU A 828 31.74 39.70 31.67
CA GLU A 828 31.57 41.13 31.91
C GLU A 828 32.00 41.97 30.70
N LYS A 829 33.15 41.64 30.11
CA LYS A 829 33.63 42.29 28.88
C LYS A 829 32.62 42.15 27.75
N MET A 830 32.08 40.94 27.54
CA MET A 830 31.06 40.69 26.52
C MET A 830 29.76 41.45 26.80
N LEU A 831 29.32 41.56 28.06
CA LEU A 831 28.12 42.33 28.40
C LEU A 831 28.28 43.83 28.11
N ARG A 832 29.49 44.38 28.26
CA ARG A 832 29.79 45.79 27.95
C ARG A 832 29.96 46.08 26.45
N SER A 833 30.14 45.05 25.61
CA SER A 833 30.46 45.20 24.17
C SER A 833 29.30 45.59 23.24
N GLY A 834 28.09 45.87 23.77
CA GLY A 834 26.94 46.23 22.92
C GLY A 834 26.45 45.11 21.99
N ARG A 835 26.84 43.85 22.24
CA ARG A 835 26.61 42.66 21.39
C ARG A 835 25.18 42.34 20.95
N GLY A 836 24.18 43.07 21.46
CA GLY A 836 22.79 42.96 21.02
C GLY A 836 22.51 43.66 19.70
N GLY A 837 23.33 44.64 19.31
CA GLY A 837 23.18 45.47 18.12
C GLY A 837 23.60 44.78 16.80
N CYS A 838 23.57 45.53 15.70
CA CYS A 838 24.08 45.06 14.40
C CYS A 838 25.61 45.06 14.42
N PRO A 839 26.29 43.94 14.13
CA PRO A 839 27.75 43.86 14.22
C PRO A 839 28.47 44.47 13.00
N PHE A 840 27.73 45.09 12.08
CA PHE A 840 28.24 45.75 10.87
C PHE A 840 28.08 47.28 10.93
N ARG A 841 27.65 47.83 12.08
CA ARG A 841 27.43 49.26 12.31
C ARG A 841 28.17 49.76 13.54
#